data_AF-A0A957DW63-F1
#
_entry.id   AF-A0A957DW63-F1
#
_cell.length_a   1.000
_cell.length_b   1.000
_cell.length_c   1.000
_cell.angle_alpha   90.00
_cell.angle_beta   90.00
_cell.angle_gamma   90.00
#
_symmetry.space_group_name_H-M   'P 1'
#
loop_
_entity.id
_entity.type
_entity.pdbx_description
1 polymer ?
#
loop_
_entity_poly.entity_id
_entity_poly.type
_entity_poly.pdbx_seq_one_letter_code
_entity_poly.pdbx_strand_id
1 'polypeptide(L)'
;MISNDERFRFDISPEPRYANVNVSEGNFVDVVFTVQNRSHRAVRVEAIVNALTGPNDSRGEPLPTEIWSDWFTVLGAQELYFDNTSVKHITVRITLPNRLLYGMYKFQLLIVGVDDPDEELAESDTVAVKVSGSGINVGRFVVIALLILAVIILLAVGAALIFQPRPRLDVNLAAPLNATPGKVANYTVTIKNARQSDATNVALHYKLPEGVIGATAFVPNAAFRYCEEDVRDIHCNLGTLKADETKIVQIDFIPGPFPTYPATITNTETVTVTSSLDDQSASTPAAVKIQTTEILTPTELSVAIDPSVATAVLDEPVTYNVMAWNNITDTDVLTLTYHLPAKMHYEDPIPKRCELLDDYFTMICVSDKLNYNSANPDIASFVIKAIPADTATAFTSKVTDVEYVTSEGVKPDFDGEDSTNLETLGAKVDTRTVNSALQFNGIDDWAELGYQKAPENFTVEMWVHPVSTNDGQSFIGAHKLDEFEEDVQNVFLAGYWEDGLHINLNGESHTLADMKMTDRFHLAVVVKKRDNDSSEVTVYVDGRLVNDWVDGNEDDSLCDGCIIFEETLDGSQTLPWVLGQDWDQGSQGPIPSDFFHGSLNDVRIWETALGQDEIQRYMQLRPPVDSPGLVANWRLEPVTPDSPVLVDRINTANNGTRKGHVGWGEPVTRFGSALVFDGLSDLLFYTPPQEPLAENNGETAVEELDDAA
;
A
#
# COMPACT_ATOMS: atom_id res chain seq x y z
N MET A 1 -8.54 107.71 -33.31
CA MET A 1 -8.38 108.08 -31.89
C MET A 1 -9.74 107.90 -31.23
N ILE A 2 -9.73 107.25 -30.07
CA ILE A 2 -10.88 106.82 -29.24
C ILE A 2 -11.69 105.66 -29.86
N SER A 3 -11.33 104.44 -29.43
CA SER A 3 -12.20 103.26 -29.47
C SER A 3 -13.36 103.53 -28.49
N ASN A 4 -14.54 103.77 -29.02
CA ASN A 4 -15.80 103.59 -28.29
C ASN A 4 -16.35 102.25 -28.75
N ASP A 5 -15.80 101.20 -28.16
CA ASP A 5 -16.31 99.85 -28.26
C ASP A 5 -17.70 99.84 -27.61
N GLU A 6 -18.78 99.77 -28.40
CA GLU A 6 -20.17 99.62 -27.91
C GLU A 6 -20.37 98.20 -27.35
N ARG A 7 -19.55 97.84 -26.35
CA ARG A 7 -19.53 96.53 -25.73
C ARG A 7 -20.83 96.28 -24.98
N PHE A 8 -21.42 95.12 -25.25
CA PHE A 8 -22.54 94.58 -24.50
C PHE A 8 -22.16 94.49 -23.01
N ARG A 9 -22.86 95.26 -22.17
CA ARG A 9 -22.56 95.35 -20.73
C ARG A 9 -23.83 95.53 -19.91
N PHE A 10 -23.98 94.67 -18.91
CA PHE A 10 -25.05 94.74 -17.92
C PHE A 10 -24.48 94.67 -16.51
N ASP A 11 -25.08 95.43 -15.60
CA ASP A 11 -24.88 95.23 -14.16
C ASP A 11 -26.01 94.32 -13.65
N ILE A 12 -25.67 93.12 -13.16
CA ILE A 12 -26.65 92.10 -12.75
C ILE A 12 -26.38 91.68 -11.31
N SER A 13 -27.30 91.99 -10.40
CA SER A 13 -27.16 91.71 -8.95
C SER A 13 -28.31 90.85 -8.42
N PRO A 14 -28.03 89.67 -7.82
CA PRO A 14 -29.05 88.84 -7.19
C PRO A 14 -29.37 89.25 -5.75
N GLU A 15 -30.63 89.07 -5.37
CA GLU A 15 -31.10 89.15 -3.98
C GLU A 15 -32.12 88.01 -3.67
N PRO A 16 -31.86 87.16 -2.65
CA PRO A 16 -30.63 87.08 -1.85
C PRO A 16 -29.47 86.38 -2.60
N ARG A 17 -28.22 86.73 -2.28
CA ARG A 17 -27.03 86.01 -2.78
C ARG A 17 -26.85 84.61 -2.16
N TYR A 18 -27.48 84.37 -1.01
CA TYR A 18 -27.45 83.08 -0.30
C TYR A 18 -28.85 82.72 0.20
N ALA A 19 -29.36 81.55 -0.20
CA ALA A 19 -30.69 81.07 0.21
C ALA A 19 -30.61 79.68 0.87
N ASN A 20 -31.52 79.38 1.79
CA ASN A 20 -31.65 78.06 2.41
C ASN A 20 -33.04 77.49 2.10
N VAL A 21 -33.12 76.24 1.67
CA VAL A 21 -34.36 75.53 1.34
C VAL A 21 -34.41 74.19 2.10
N ASN A 22 -35.52 73.90 2.77
CA ASN A 22 -35.73 72.67 3.51
C ASN A 22 -36.66 71.72 2.74
N VAL A 23 -36.19 70.51 2.47
CA VAL A 23 -36.87 69.52 1.62
C VAL A 23 -38.13 68.95 2.28
N SER A 24 -38.16 68.87 3.61
CA SER A 24 -39.28 68.27 4.35
C SER A 24 -40.59 69.09 4.28
N GLU A 25 -40.56 70.28 3.68
CA GLU A 25 -41.71 71.21 3.63
C GLU A 25 -42.27 71.44 2.21
N GLY A 26 -41.69 70.83 1.16
CA GLY A 26 -42.24 70.91 -0.21
C GLY A 26 -42.18 72.29 -0.88
N ASN A 27 -41.25 73.16 -0.47
CA ASN A 27 -41.21 74.58 -0.86
C ASN A 27 -40.20 74.91 -1.98
N PHE A 28 -40.54 75.91 -2.82
CA PHE A 28 -39.64 76.56 -3.78
C PHE A 28 -39.02 77.84 -3.18
N VAL A 29 -37.93 78.35 -3.77
CA VAL A 29 -37.36 79.66 -3.43
C VAL A 29 -37.21 80.55 -4.66
N ASP A 30 -37.60 81.82 -4.54
CA ASP A 30 -37.45 82.80 -5.61
C ASP A 30 -36.22 83.68 -5.34
N VAL A 31 -35.37 83.86 -6.35
CA VAL A 31 -34.24 84.78 -6.33
C VAL A 31 -34.47 85.86 -7.38
N VAL A 32 -34.45 87.12 -6.96
CA VAL A 32 -34.71 88.25 -7.85
C VAL A 32 -33.40 88.89 -8.26
N PHE A 33 -33.17 89.01 -9.57
CA PHE A 33 -32.02 89.66 -10.17
C PHE A 33 -32.42 91.04 -10.66
N THR A 34 -31.71 92.07 -10.19
CA THR A 34 -31.83 93.42 -10.76
C THR A 34 -30.82 93.56 -11.89
N VAL A 35 -31.32 93.75 -13.11
CA VAL A 35 -30.56 93.79 -14.36
C VAL A 35 -30.63 95.20 -14.93
N GLN A 36 -29.49 95.88 -15.05
CA GLN A 36 -29.38 97.23 -15.61
C GLN A 36 -28.57 97.24 -16.90
N ASN A 37 -29.15 97.74 -17.99
CA ASN A 37 -28.44 97.93 -19.25
C ASN A 37 -27.43 99.07 -19.14
N ARG A 38 -26.15 98.77 -19.42
CA ARG A 38 -25.02 99.71 -19.48
C ARG A 38 -24.35 99.74 -20.86
N SER A 39 -24.95 99.09 -21.85
CA SER A 39 -24.41 99.00 -23.21
C SER A 39 -24.55 100.32 -23.99
N HIS A 40 -25.23 101.33 -23.42
CA HIS A 40 -25.50 102.63 -24.03
C HIS A 40 -26.25 102.59 -25.37
N ARG A 41 -26.83 101.44 -25.72
CA ARG A 41 -27.74 101.19 -26.84
C ARG A 41 -28.90 100.30 -26.41
N ALA A 42 -29.98 100.31 -27.19
CA ALA A 42 -31.12 99.45 -26.92
C ALA A 42 -30.80 98.04 -27.40
N VAL A 43 -31.06 97.05 -26.55
CA VAL A 43 -30.71 95.65 -26.79
C VAL A 43 -31.89 94.77 -26.44
N ARG A 44 -32.07 93.73 -27.26
CA ARG A 44 -33.01 92.66 -26.99
C ARG A 44 -32.21 91.48 -26.46
N VAL A 45 -32.60 90.98 -25.31
CA VAL A 45 -31.83 89.96 -24.60
C VAL A 45 -32.74 88.85 -24.11
N GLU A 46 -32.18 87.66 -23.96
CA GLU A 46 -32.79 86.54 -23.28
C GLU A 46 -32.09 86.29 -21.94
N ALA A 47 -32.86 85.91 -20.92
CA ALA A 47 -32.34 85.59 -19.61
C ALA A 47 -32.28 84.07 -19.41
N ILE A 48 -31.07 83.54 -19.24
CA ILE A 48 -30.81 82.10 -19.12
C ILE A 48 -30.13 81.83 -17.79
N VAL A 49 -30.52 80.76 -17.09
CA VAL A 49 -29.85 80.36 -15.85
C VAL A 49 -28.64 79.50 -16.21
N ASN A 50 -27.45 79.97 -15.83
CA ASN A 50 -26.24 79.18 -15.94
C ASN A 50 -25.92 78.48 -14.63
N ALA A 51 -25.81 77.18 -14.79
CA ALA A 51 -25.71 76.26 -13.74
C ALA A 51 -24.21 75.99 -13.44
N LEU A 52 -23.65 76.52 -12.33
CA LEU A 52 -22.22 76.37 -12.00
C LEU A 52 -21.85 75.07 -11.25
N THR A 53 -22.37 74.84 -10.05
CA THR A 53 -21.96 73.69 -9.20
C THR A 53 -23.08 73.21 -8.29
N GLY A 54 -23.18 71.90 -8.06
CA GLY A 54 -24.04 71.26 -7.06
C GLY A 54 -23.24 70.56 -5.96
N PRO A 55 -23.89 70.06 -4.90
CA PRO A 55 -23.26 69.15 -3.97
C PRO A 55 -22.99 67.84 -4.72
N ASN A 56 -21.82 67.29 -4.43
CA ASN A 56 -21.40 66.02 -4.96
C ASN A 56 -22.51 64.98 -4.72
N ASP A 57 -22.78 64.15 -5.72
CA ASP A 57 -23.63 63.00 -5.49
C ASP A 57 -23.05 62.13 -4.37
N SER A 58 -23.79 61.14 -3.87
CA SER A 58 -23.30 60.25 -2.81
C SER A 58 -21.99 59.51 -3.16
N ARG A 59 -21.47 59.67 -4.39
CA ARG A 59 -20.21 59.14 -4.90
C ARG A 59 -19.13 60.20 -5.13
N GLY A 60 -19.37 61.47 -4.82
CA GLY A 60 -18.33 62.50 -4.82
C GLY A 60 -18.25 63.37 -6.08
N GLU A 61 -19.13 63.19 -7.07
CA GLU A 61 -19.03 63.88 -8.37
C GLU A 61 -20.04 65.04 -8.52
N PRO A 62 -19.67 66.18 -9.14
CA PRO A 62 -20.60 67.30 -9.37
C PRO A 62 -21.77 66.87 -10.26
N LEU A 63 -22.99 67.29 -9.93
CA LEU A 63 -24.17 66.96 -10.76
C LEU A 63 -24.06 67.61 -12.16
N PRO A 64 -24.34 66.85 -13.25
CA PRO A 64 -24.38 67.37 -14.61
C PRO A 64 -25.37 68.54 -14.74
N THR A 65 -25.01 69.56 -15.52
CA THR A 65 -25.80 70.79 -15.75
C THR A 65 -27.23 70.54 -16.21
N GLU A 66 -27.43 69.50 -17.03
CA GLU A 66 -28.73 69.06 -17.57
C GLU A 66 -29.74 68.61 -16.49
N ILE A 67 -29.27 68.16 -15.33
CA ILE A 67 -30.15 67.59 -14.29
C ILE A 67 -30.80 68.68 -13.43
N TRP A 68 -30.17 69.85 -13.33
CA TRP A 68 -30.67 70.94 -12.51
C TRP A 68 -31.17 72.14 -13.29
N SER A 69 -30.99 72.22 -14.62
CA SER A 69 -31.73 73.18 -15.46
C SER A 69 -33.24 73.09 -15.26
N ASP A 70 -33.76 71.88 -15.02
CA ASP A 70 -35.18 71.63 -14.75
C ASP A 70 -35.66 72.22 -13.40
N TRP A 71 -34.74 72.62 -12.51
CA TRP A 71 -35.09 73.16 -11.20
C TRP A 71 -35.38 74.65 -11.27
N PHE A 72 -34.82 75.34 -12.27
CA PHE A 72 -34.95 76.78 -12.40
C PHE A 72 -36.01 77.13 -13.42
N THR A 73 -36.85 78.06 -13.04
CA THR A 73 -37.79 78.68 -13.97
C THR A 73 -37.59 80.18 -13.91
N VAL A 74 -37.18 80.78 -15.02
CA VAL A 74 -37.20 82.24 -15.18
C VAL A 74 -38.66 82.65 -15.35
N LEU A 75 -39.18 83.41 -14.39
CA LEU A 75 -40.58 83.82 -14.40
C LEU A 75 -40.75 85.11 -15.21
N GLY A 76 -41.59 85.08 -16.23
CA GLY A 76 -41.90 86.24 -17.09
C GLY A 76 -41.68 85.96 -18.57
N ALA A 77 -41.62 87.02 -19.40
CA ALA A 77 -41.31 86.90 -20.81
C ALA A 77 -39.82 86.55 -21.00
N GLN A 78 -39.51 85.53 -21.82
CA GLN A 78 -38.15 85.03 -22.05
C GLN A 78 -37.27 86.05 -22.79
N GLU A 79 -37.81 86.73 -23.81
CA GLU A 79 -37.14 87.86 -24.46
C GLU A 79 -37.53 89.18 -23.82
N LEU A 80 -36.52 89.98 -23.46
CA LEU A 80 -36.65 91.26 -22.80
C LEU A 80 -36.01 92.36 -23.64
N TYR A 81 -36.75 93.44 -23.87
CA TYR A 81 -36.23 94.62 -24.52
C TYR A 81 -35.78 95.66 -23.48
N PHE A 82 -34.51 96.06 -23.56
CA PHE A 82 -33.90 97.08 -22.71
C PHE A 82 -33.52 98.30 -23.52
N ASP A 83 -34.10 99.47 -23.22
CA ASP A 83 -33.59 100.77 -23.69
C ASP A 83 -32.24 101.11 -23.02
N ASN A 84 -31.50 102.09 -23.57
CA ASN A 84 -30.09 102.40 -23.26
C ASN A 84 -29.68 102.50 -21.77
N THR A 85 -30.61 102.68 -20.83
CA THR A 85 -30.34 102.75 -19.38
C THR A 85 -31.41 102.07 -18.52
N SER A 86 -32.25 101.21 -19.11
CA SER A 86 -33.37 100.61 -18.38
C SER A 86 -32.91 99.56 -17.35
N VAL A 87 -33.67 99.47 -16.26
CA VAL A 87 -33.50 98.46 -15.20
C VAL A 87 -34.73 97.56 -15.21
N LYS A 88 -34.53 96.25 -15.15
CA LYS A 88 -35.61 95.26 -14.97
C LYS A 88 -35.26 94.29 -13.87
N HIS A 89 -36.29 93.74 -13.23
CA HIS A 89 -36.15 92.67 -12.26
C HIS A 89 -36.55 91.36 -12.90
N ILE A 90 -35.69 90.36 -12.82
CA ILE A 90 -35.90 89.02 -13.35
C ILE A 90 -35.94 88.06 -12.17
N THR A 91 -37.05 87.34 -12.00
CA THR A 91 -37.19 86.38 -10.91
C THR A 91 -36.90 84.97 -11.41
N VAL A 92 -35.97 84.30 -10.76
CA VAL A 92 -35.68 82.87 -10.99
C VAL A 92 -36.27 82.09 -9.81
N ARG A 93 -37.24 81.23 -10.11
CA ARG A 93 -37.82 80.29 -9.14
C ARG A 93 -37.05 78.99 -9.15
N ILE A 94 -36.67 78.50 -7.98
CA ILE A 94 -35.98 77.24 -7.77
C ILE A 94 -36.97 76.26 -7.12
N THR A 95 -37.40 75.25 -7.88
CA THR A 95 -38.32 74.21 -7.40
C THR A 95 -37.57 72.88 -7.28
N LEU A 96 -37.56 72.29 -6.09
CA LEU A 96 -36.78 71.08 -5.82
C LEU A 96 -37.56 69.80 -6.21
N PRO A 97 -36.95 68.83 -6.94
CA PRO A 97 -37.60 67.55 -7.26
C PRO A 97 -37.63 66.56 -6.09
N ASN A 98 -38.49 65.53 -6.15
CA ASN A 98 -38.80 64.60 -5.05
C ASN A 98 -37.69 63.61 -4.65
N ARG A 99 -36.48 63.67 -5.21
CA ARG A 99 -35.35 62.77 -4.89
C ARG A 99 -34.06 63.57 -4.82
N LEU A 100 -33.69 64.05 -3.63
CA LEU A 100 -32.58 64.99 -3.46
C LEU A 100 -31.40 64.39 -2.70
N LEU A 101 -30.22 64.92 -3.04
CA LEU A 101 -29.02 64.88 -2.23
C LEU A 101 -28.93 66.21 -1.46
N TYR A 102 -28.74 66.14 -0.15
CA TYR A 102 -28.63 67.34 0.69
C TYR A 102 -27.28 68.04 0.45
N GLY A 103 -27.25 69.37 0.34
CA GLY A 103 -26.00 70.12 0.19
C GLY A 103 -26.12 71.50 -0.44
N MET A 104 -24.99 72.07 -0.87
CA MET A 104 -24.86 73.43 -1.40
C MET A 104 -24.83 73.44 -2.93
N TYR A 105 -25.69 74.25 -3.55
CA TYR A 105 -25.78 74.50 -4.99
C TYR A 105 -25.39 75.95 -5.30
N LYS A 106 -24.85 76.23 -6.50
CA LYS A 106 -24.49 77.58 -6.93
C LYS A 106 -24.78 77.84 -8.41
N PHE A 107 -25.44 78.94 -8.75
CA PHE A 107 -25.78 79.33 -10.13
C PHE A 107 -25.63 80.84 -10.39
N GLN A 108 -25.71 81.24 -11.65
CA GLN A 108 -25.74 82.63 -12.12
C GLN A 108 -26.86 82.85 -13.13
N LEU A 109 -27.26 84.11 -13.31
CA LEU A 109 -28.11 84.53 -14.42
C LEU A 109 -27.23 85.07 -15.54
N LEU A 110 -27.42 84.55 -16.75
CA LEU A 110 -26.85 85.06 -17.98
C LEU A 110 -27.89 85.92 -18.70
N ILE A 111 -27.43 87.04 -19.22
CA ILE A 111 -28.17 87.89 -20.16
C ILE A 111 -27.45 87.78 -21.50
N VAL A 112 -28.16 87.24 -22.49
CA VAL A 112 -27.63 86.92 -23.82
C VAL A 112 -28.31 87.80 -24.86
N GLY A 113 -27.57 88.47 -25.74
CA GLY A 113 -28.13 89.22 -26.86
C GLY A 113 -28.84 88.31 -27.85
N VAL A 114 -30.05 88.68 -28.27
CA VAL A 114 -30.85 87.87 -29.21
C VAL A 114 -30.27 87.94 -30.63
N ASP A 115 -29.71 89.09 -31.01
CA ASP A 115 -29.24 89.33 -32.37
C ASP A 115 -27.83 88.73 -32.62
N ASP A 116 -26.99 88.63 -31.58
CA ASP A 116 -25.64 88.03 -31.64
C ASP A 116 -25.28 87.32 -30.31
N PRO A 117 -25.81 86.11 -30.07
CA PRO A 117 -25.70 85.44 -28.77
C PRO A 117 -24.28 84.96 -28.42
N ASP A 118 -23.41 84.78 -29.42
CA ASP A 118 -22.05 84.27 -29.21
C ASP A 118 -21.09 85.38 -28.74
N GLU A 119 -21.33 86.64 -29.13
CA GLU A 119 -20.51 87.79 -28.71
C GLU A 119 -21.18 88.68 -27.64
N GLU A 120 -22.51 88.65 -27.51
CA GLU A 120 -23.26 89.49 -26.56
C GLU A 120 -23.70 88.71 -25.31
N LEU A 121 -22.80 88.56 -24.34
CA LEU A 121 -23.08 87.85 -23.08
C LEU A 121 -22.68 88.68 -21.84
N ALA A 122 -23.55 88.69 -20.82
CA ALA A 122 -23.23 89.24 -19.50
C ALA A 122 -23.72 88.30 -18.38
N GLU A 123 -22.89 88.14 -17.33
CA GLU A 123 -23.15 87.21 -16.24
C GLU A 123 -23.40 87.95 -14.91
N SER A 124 -24.24 87.38 -14.05
CA SER A 124 -24.44 87.87 -12.68
C SER A 124 -23.36 87.42 -11.71
N ASP A 125 -23.36 88.02 -10.51
CA ASP A 125 -22.71 87.41 -9.35
C ASP A 125 -23.32 86.02 -9.05
N THR A 126 -22.51 85.10 -8.51
CA THR A 126 -22.95 83.74 -8.15
C THR A 126 -23.90 83.75 -6.94
N VAL A 127 -25.01 83.03 -7.06
CA VAL A 127 -25.96 82.75 -5.99
C VAL A 127 -25.72 81.35 -5.43
N ALA A 128 -25.71 81.20 -4.11
CA ALA A 128 -25.58 79.90 -3.44
C ALA A 128 -26.86 79.49 -2.70
N VAL A 129 -27.27 78.23 -2.82
CA VAL A 129 -28.50 77.68 -2.24
C VAL A 129 -28.19 76.41 -1.43
N LYS A 130 -28.52 76.39 -0.14
CA LYS A 130 -28.37 75.19 0.71
C LYS A 130 -29.66 74.40 0.78
N VAL A 131 -29.61 73.11 0.51
CA VAL A 131 -30.72 72.15 0.63
C VAL A 131 -30.48 71.22 1.82
N SER A 132 -31.42 71.11 2.76
CA SER A 132 -31.30 70.30 4.00
C SER A 132 -32.55 69.44 4.29
N GLY A 133 -32.40 68.34 5.03
CA GLY A 133 -33.50 67.45 5.49
C GLY A 133 -33.11 66.50 6.62
N SER A 134 -34.10 65.86 7.28
CA SER A 134 -33.93 65.04 8.49
C SER A 134 -33.53 63.58 8.19
N GLY A 135 -32.34 63.16 8.64
CA GLY A 135 -31.80 61.81 8.40
C GLY A 135 -32.42 60.71 9.28
N ILE A 136 -32.63 59.52 8.72
CA ILE A 136 -33.05 58.30 9.43
C ILE A 136 -31.84 57.71 10.17
N ASN A 137 -31.99 57.36 11.46
CA ASN A 137 -30.89 56.87 12.31
C ASN A 137 -30.62 55.37 12.09
N VAL A 138 -29.68 55.07 11.18
CA VAL A 138 -29.33 53.71 10.72
C VAL A 138 -28.63 52.85 11.78
N GLY A 139 -28.07 53.45 12.84
CA GLY A 139 -27.22 52.76 13.81
C GLY A 139 -27.93 51.69 14.65
N ARG A 140 -29.20 51.90 15.03
CA ARG A 140 -29.95 50.92 15.83
C ARG A 140 -30.39 49.70 15.02
N PHE A 141 -30.74 49.90 13.75
CA PHE A 141 -31.17 48.81 12.87
C PHE A 141 -30.01 47.90 12.48
N VAL A 142 -28.82 48.46 12.25
CA VAL A 142 -27.61 47.68 11.93
C VAL A 142 -27.18 46.82 13.12
N VAL A 143 -27.19 47.35 14.34
CA VAL A 143 -26.82 46.57 15.54
C VAL A 143 -27.81 45.43 15.80
N ILE A 144 -29.12 45.68 15.65
CA ILE A 144 -30.15 44.64 15.79
C ILE A 144 -30.00 43.59 14.69
N ALA A 145 -29.76 44.00 13.44
CA ALA A 145 -29.54 43.08 12.32
C ALA A 145 -28.29 42.22 12.52
N LEU A 146 -27.18 42.78 13.03
CA LEU A 146 -25.96 42.03 13.34
C LEU A 146 -26.15 41.06 14.50
N LEU A 147 -26.91 41.43 15.54
CA LEU A 147 -27.23 40.51 16.64
C LEU A 147 -28.13 39.36 16.17
N ILE A 148 -29.15 39.64 15.35
CA ILE A 148 -30.00 38.61 14.75
C ILE A 148 -29.16 37.69 13.85
N LEU A 149 -28.27 38.24 13.03
CA LEU A 149 -27.37 37.45 12.19
C LEU A 149 -26.43 36.58 13.02
N ALA A 150 -25.86 37.10 14.12
CA ALA A 150 -25.02 36.33 15.02
C ALA A 150 -25.79 35.18 15.70
N VAL A 151 -27.04 35.41 16.10
CA VAL A 151 -27.92 34.35 16.65
C VAL A 151 -28.27 33.32 15.57
N ILE A 152 -28.57 33.74 14.34
CA ILE A 152 -28.83 32.82 13.22
C ILE A 152 -27.58 31.99 12.92
N ILE A 153 -26.39 32.59 12.91
CA ILE A 153 -25.12 31.86 12.73
C ILE A 153 -24.90 30.90 13.88
N LEU A 154 -25.11 31.30 15.13
CA LEU A 154 -24.97 30.41 16.29
C LEU A 154 -25.98 29.26 16.28
N LEU A 155 -27.22 29.50 15.84
CA LEU A 155 -28.23 28.46 15.65
C LEU A 155 -27.91 27.55 14.47
N ALA A 156 -27.37 28.08 13.37
CA ALA A 156 -26.94 27.31 12.21
C ALA A 156 -25.70 26.46 12.52
N VAL A 157 -24.72 27.01 13.25
CA VAL A 157 -23.54 26.29 13.76
C VAL A 157 -23.97 25.25 14.80
N GLY A 158 -24.87 25.60 15.72
CA GLY A 158 -25.45 24.68 16.68
C GLY A 158 -26.21 23.53 15.99
N ALA A 159 -27.03 23.83 14.98
CA ALA A 159 -27.69 22.81 14.17
C ALA A 159 -26.68 21.96 13.38
N ALA A 160 -25.66 22.55 12.76
CA ALA A 160 -24.63 21.81 12.03
C ALA A 160 -23.82 20.87 12.96
N LEU A 161 -23.55 21.27 14.20
CA LEU A 161 -22.90 20.44 15.21
C LEU A 161 -23.83 19.33 15.75
N ILE A 162 -25.14 19.57 15.81
CA ILE A 162 -26.14 18.56 16.24
C ILE A 162 -26.48 17.57 15.11
N PHE A 163 -26.37 17.98 13.84
CA PHE A 163 -26.70 17.20 12.64
C PHE A 163 -25.47 16.68 11.87
N GLN A 164 -24.33 16.46 12.51
CA GLN A 164 -23.26 15.69 11.86
C GLN A 164 -23.75 14.24 11.67
N PRO A 165 -23.81 13.70 10.42
CA PRO A 165 -24.12 12.30 10.22
C PRO A 165 -23.06 11.49 10.97
N ARG A 166 -23.47 10.74 11.98
CA ARG A 166 -22.62 9.75 12.62
C ARG A 166 -22.61 8.50 11.76
N PRO A 167 -21.49 7.78 11.61
CA PRO A 167 -21.48 6.47 10.99
C PRO A 167 -22.41 5.54 11.76
N ARG A 168 -23.07 4.64 11.03
CA ARG A 168 -23.91 3.60 11.61
C ARG A 168 -23.49 2.29 10.97
N LEU A 169 -22.89 1.41 11.75
CA LEU A 169 -22.48 0.10 11.29
C LEU A 169 -23.65 -0.87 11.44
N ASP A 170 -24.08 -1.44 10.32
CA ASP A 170 -24.99 -2.58 10.27
C ASP A 170 -24.16 -3.86 10.15
N VAL A 171 -24.37 -4.78 11.08
CA VAL A 171 -23.60 -6.04 11.16
C VAL A 171 -24.56 -7.21 10.99
N ASN A 172 -24.25 -8.10 10.06
CA ASN A 172 -25.00 -9.32 9.82
C ASN A 172 -24.07 -10.53 9.84
N LEU A 173 -24.41 -11.53 10.65
CA LEU A 173 -23.76 -12.84 10.65
C LEU A 173 -24.68 -13.84 9.95
N ALA A 174 -24.14 -14.51 8.95
CA ALA A 174 -24.75 -15.68 8.34
C ALA A 174 -23.99 -16.94 8.78
N ALA A 175 -24.72 -17.90 9.33
CA ALA A 175 -24.21 -19.23 9.67
C ALA A 175 -24.60 -20.25 8.60
N PRO A 176 -23.80 -21.31 8.41
CA PRO A 176 -24.17 -22.39 7.53
C PRO A 176 -25.35 -23.15 8.13
N LEU A 177 -26.22 -23.70 7.28
CA LEU A 177 -27.36 -24.48 7.76
C LEU A 177 -26.90 -25.74 8.50
N ASN A 178 -25.92 -26.43 7.91
CA ASN A 178 -25.38 -27.68 8.40
C ASN A 178 -23.85 -27.64 8.41
N ALA A 179 -23.24 -28.37 9.33
CA ALA A 179 -21.81 -28.69 9.30
C ALA A 179 -21.57 -30.12 9.77
N THR A 180 -20.40 -30.66 9.43
CA THR A 180 -19.96 -31.99 9.86
C THR A 180 -18.76 -31.82 10.77
N PRO A 181 -18.68 -32.52 11.91
CA PRO A 181 -17.52 -32.49 12.78
C PRO A 181 -16.21 -32.75 12.02
N GLY A 182 -15.15 -31.99 12.31
CA GLY A 182 -13.83 -32.13 11.68
C GLY A 182 -13.73 -31.59 10.24
N LYS A 183 -14.84 -31.21 9.60
CA LYS A 183 -14.83 -30.55 8.28
C LYS A 183 -14.96 -29.04 8.45
N VAL A 184 -14.26 -28.28 7.60
CA VAL A 184 -14.34 -26.82 7.59
C VAL A 184 -15.76 -26.37 7.17
N ALA A 185 -16.32 -25.44 7.92
CA ALA A 185 -17.55 -24.73 7.63
C ALA A 185 -17.31 -23.22 7.81
N ASN A 186 -18.13 -22.35 7.24
CA ASN A 186 -17.86 -20.91 7.23
C ASN A 186 -18.99 -20.06 7.82
N TYR A 187 -18.64 -19.11 8.69
CA TYR A 187 -19.49 -17.98 9.01
C TYR A 187 -19.14 -16.80 8.11
N THR A 188 -20.16 -16.05 7.68
CA THR A 188 -19.95 -14.79 6.94
C THR A 188 -20.42 -13.61 7.80
N VAL A 189 -19.49 -12.73 8.17
CA VAL A 189 -19.78 -11.45 8.84
C VAL A 189 -19.76 -10.33 7.80
N THR A 190 -20.89 -9.66 7.62
CA THR A 190 -21.01 -8.48 6.74
C THR A 190 -21.15 -7.23 7.60
N ILE A 191 -20.26 -6.25 7.40
CA ILE A 191 -20.24 -4.97 8.11
C ILE A 191 -20.44 -3.87 7.08
N LYS A 192 -21.56 -3.16 7.16
CA LYS A 192 -21.90 -2.06 6.25
C LYS A 192 -21.97 -0.74 7.00
N ASN A 193 -21.29 0.28 6.51
CA ASN A 193 -21.51 1.64 6.98
C ASN A 193 -22.75 2.25 6.30
N ALA A 194 -23.89 2.21 6.98
CA ALA A 194 -25.20 2.53 6.42
C ALA A 194 -25.53 4.04 6.37
N ARG A 195 -24.56 4.93 6.59
CA ARG A 195 -24.73 6.40 6.58
C ARG A 195 -23.65 7.08 5.76
N GLN A 196 -23.89 8.34 5.38
CA GLN A 196 -23.04 9.15 4.50
C GLN A 196 -21.75 9.73 5.15
N SER A 197 -21.29 9.15 6.26
CA SER A 197 -20.11 9.61 6.99
C SER A 197 -19.17 8.44 7.22
N ASP A 198 -17.87 8.66 7.06
CA ASP A 198 -16.87 7.62 7.24
C ASP A 198 -16.82 7.13 8.69
N ALA A 199 -16.63 5.83 8.86
CA ALA A 199 -16.40 5.19 10.16
C ALA A 199 -14.90 4.89 10.27
N THR A 200 -14.21 5.48 11.25
CA THR A 200 -12.78 5.27 11.47
C THR A 200 -12.53 4.28 12.60
N ASN A 201 -11.35 3.63 12.57
CA ASN A 201 -10.93 2.58 13.52
C ASN A 201 -12.02 1.52 13.73
N VAL A 202 -12.61 1.04 12.63
CA VAL A 202 -13.61 -0.03 12.68
C VAL A 202 -12.91 -1.33 13.06
N ALA A 203 -13.28 -1.91 14.19
CA ALA A 203 -12.74 -3.19 14.64
C ALA A 203 -13.85 -4.19 14.93
N LEU A 204 -13.66 -5.43 14.47
CA LEU A 204 -14.52 -6.58 14.73
C LEU A 204 -13.93 -7.39 15.88
N HIS A 205 -14.72 -7.66 16.90
CA HIS A 205 -14.42 -8.60 17.98
C HIS A 205 -15.47 -9.72 17.91
N TYR A 206 -15.02 -10.97 17.78
CA TYR A 206 -15.90 -12.12 17.64
C TYR A 206 -15.45 -13.29 18.51
N LYS A 207 -16.32 -13.74 19.40
CA LYS A 207 -16.06 -14.86 20.29
C LYS A 207 -16.62 -16.16 19.70
N LEU A 208 -15.81 -17.20 19.64
CA LEU A 208 -16.18 -18.49 19.07
C LEU A 208 -17.26 -19.18 19.92
N PRO A 209 -18.35 -19.70 19.30
CA PRO A 209 -19.39 -20.40 20.03
C PRO A 209 -18.90 -21.74 20.58
N GLU A 210 -19.57 -22.24 21.63
CA GLU A 210 -19.30 -23.58 22.16
C GLU A 210 -19.50 -24.65 21.08
N GLY A 211 -18.65 -25.68 21.10
CA GLY A 211 -18.64 -26.74 20.10
C GLY A 211 -17.80 -26.44 18.86
N VAL A 212 -17.23 -25.24 18.73
CA VAL A 212 -16.13 -24.96 17.78
C VAL A 212 -14.79 -25.23 18.47
N ILE A 213 -13.91 -25.94 17.76
CA ILE A 213 -12.57 -26.33 18.26
C ILE A 213 -11.43 -25.57 17.56
N GLY A 214 -11.73 -24.87 16.46
CA GLY A 214 -10.78 -23.99 15.80
C GLY A 214 -11.49 -23.09 14.80
N ALA A 215 -10.95 -21.89 14.57
CA ALA A 215 -11.44 -20.97 13.55
C ALA A 215 -10.35 -20.01 13.08
N THR A 216 -10.52 -19.48 11.88
CA THR A 216 -9.63 -18.55 11.20
C THR A 216 -10.48 -17.46 10.56
N ALA A 217 -10.00 -16.21 10.52
CA ALA A 217 -10.77 -15.11 9.94
C ALA A 217 -9.96 -14.31 8.93
N PHE A 218 -10.60 -13.96 7.82
CA PHE A 218 -9.95 -13.17 6.77
C PHE A 218 -10.94 -12.29 6.02
N VAL A 219 -10.40 -11.24 5.39
CA VAL A 219 -11.13 -10.42 4.43
C VAL A 219 -10.81 -10.94 3.03
N PRO A 220 -11.78 -11.45 2.26
CA PRO A 220 -11.52 -11.97 0.93
C PRO A 220 -10.89 -10.93 0.01
N ASN A 221 -9.93 -11.36 -0.83
CA ASN A 221 -9.23 -10.53 -1.83
C ASN A 221 -8.44 -9.35 -1.24
N ALA A 222 -8.09 -9.41 0.05
CA ALA A 222 -7.33 -8.34 0.70
C ALA A 222 -5.83 -8.60 0.61
N ALA A 223 -5.04 -7.59 0.25
CA ALA A 223 -3.59 -7.68 0.12
C ALA A 223 -2.84 -7.69 1.46
N PHE A 224 -3.52 -7.31 2.55
CA PHE A 224 -2.96 -7.21 3.90
C PHE A 224 -3.76 -8.08 4.87
N ARG A 225 -3.14 -8.53 5.96
CA ARG A 225 -3.83 -9.23 7.05
C ARG A 225 -4.62 -8.23 7.88
N TYR A 226 -5.91 -8.52 8.10
CA TYR A 226 -6.83 -7.67 8.88
C TYR A 226 -7.19 -8.26 10.24
N CYS A 227 -7.05 -9.57 10.42
CA CYS A 227 -7.54 -10.31 11.57
C CYS A 227 -6.40 -10.97 12.35
N GLU A 228 -6.52 -10.91 13.67
CA GLU A 228 -5.70 -11.56 14.67
C GLU A 228 -6.61 -12.51 15.47
N GLU A 229 -6.25 -13.78 15.51
CA GLU A 229 -6.98 -14.84 16.21
C GLU A 229 -6.31 -15.19 17.55
N ASP A 230 -7.12 -15.35 18.60
CA ASP A 230 -6.80 -15.89 19.94
C ASP A 230 -7.71 -17.11 20.22
N VAL A 231 -7.55 -17.82 21.35
CA VAL A 231 -8.09 -19.20 21.57
C VAL A 231 -9.58 -19.31 21.31
N ARG A 232 -10.32 -18.30 21.74
CA ARG A 232 -11.78 -18.24 21.60
C ARG A 232 -12.23 -16.90 21.06
N ASP A 233 -11.32 -16.01 20.67
CA ASP A 233 -11.62 -14.62 20.33
C ASP A 233 -10.91 -14.22 19.03
N ILE A 234 -11.62 -13.52 18.14
CA ILE A 234 -11.12 -13.06 16.85
C ILE A 234 -11.23 -11.54 16.82
N HIS A 235 -10.12 -10.87 16.51
CA HIS A 235 -9.99 -9.43 16.45
C HIS A 235 -9.59 -8.98 15.04
N CYS A 236 -10.48 -8.31 14.30
CA CYS A 236 -10.12 -7.75 13.00
C CYS A 236 -10.09 -6.22 13.03
N ASN A 237 -8.95 -5.61 12.70
CA ASN A 237 -8.83 -4.18 12.50
C ASN A 237 -9.12 -3.83 11.03
N LEU A 238 -10.33 -3.32 10.76
CA LEU A 238 -10.82 -3.02 9.42
C LEU A 238 -10.53 -1.59 8.96
N GLY A 239 -9.87 -0.79 9.80
CA GLY A 239 -9.45 0.57 9.47
C GLY A 239 -10.64 1.51 9.27
N THR A 240 -10.66 2.23 8.15
CA THR A 240 -11.74 3.19 7.83
C THR A 240 -12.70 2.58 6.81
N LEU A 241 -13.99 2.50 7.15
CA LEU A 241 -15.07 2.21 6.19
C LEU A 241 -15.68 3.52 5.70
N LYS A 242 -15.58 3.78 4.41
CA LYS A 242 -16.21 4.95 3.79
C LYS A 242 -17.73 4.89 3.89
N ALA A 243 -18.37 6.04 3.70
CA ALA A 243 -19.81 6.12 3.50
C ALA A 243 -20.32 5.04 2.51
N ASP A 244 -21.35 4.29 2.92
CA ASP A 244 -21.97 3.19 2.15
C ASP A 244 -21.06 1.99 1.82
N GLU A 245 -19.81 1.97 2.30
CA GLU A 245 -18.88 0.87 2.10
C GLU A 245 -19.32 -0.37 2.90
N THR A 246 -19.12 -1.55 2.31
CA THR A 246 -19.35 -2.85 2.93
C THR A 246 -18.05 -3.64 2.97
N LYS A 247 -17.70 -4.15 4.15
CA LYS A 247 -16.63 -5.14 4.33
C LYS A 247 -17.24 -6.49 4.70
N ILE A 248 -16.61 -7.54 4.20
CA ILE A 248 -16.98 -8.93 4.47
C ILE A 248 -15.79 -9.59 5.15
N VAL A 249 -16.03 -10.23 6.29
CA VAL A 249 -15.07 -11.10 6.98
C VAL A 249 -15.62 -12.52 6.90
N GLN A 250 -14.83 -13.43 6.31
CA GLN A 250 -15.09 -14.86 6.33
C GLN A 250 -14.43 -15.44 7.58
N ILE A 251 -15.16 -16.32 8.29
CA ILE A 251 -14.65 -17.04 9.44
C ILE A 251 -14.81 -18.52 9.18
N ASP A 252 -13.74 -19.18 8.79
CA ASP A 252 -13.70 -20.63 8.59
C ASP A 252 -13.50 -21.30 9.94
N PHE A 253 -14.40 -22.19 10.33
CA PHE A 253 -14.41 -22.85 11.63
C PHE A 253 -14.56 -24.37 11.48
N ILE A 254 -14.10 -25.09 12.49
CA ILE A 254 -14.17 -26.55 12.56
C ILE A 254 -15.07 -26.94 13.74
N PRO A 255 -16.23 -27.61 13.50
CA PRO A 255 -17.04 -28.17 14.56
C PRO A 255 -16.33 -29.34 15.24
N GLY A 256 -16.36 -29.37 16.57
CA GLY A 256 -15.85 -30.47 17.37
C GLY A 256 -16.83 -31.65 17.49
N PRO A 257 -16.42 -32.72 18.19
CA PRO A 257 -17.29 -33.86 18.45
C PRO A 257 -18.37 -33.51 19.49
N PHE A 258 -19.58 -34.06 19.31
CA PHE A 258 -20.70 -33.96 20.26
C PHE A 258 -21.07 -35.33 20.84
N PRO A 259 -21.63 -35.38 22.08
CA PRO A 259 -22.04 -36.64 22.71
C PRO A 259 -23.15 -37.39 21.95
N THR A 260 -24.00 -36.65 21.23
CA THR A 260 -25.13 -37.17 20.46
C THR A 260 -25.32 -36.36 19.19
N TYR A 261 -25.72 -37.02 18.11
CA TYR A 261 -26.04 -36.38 16.83
C TYR A 261 -27.50 -36.63 16.40
N PRO A 262 -28.14 -35.70 15.65
CA PRO A 262 -27.63 -34.38 15.28
C PRO A 262 -27.47 -33.46 16.50
N ALA A 263 -26.47 -32.59 16.47
CA ALA A 263 -26.23 -31.58 17.50
C ALA A 263 -26.47 -30.17 16.93
N THR A 264 -26.34 -29.13 17.75
CA THR A 264 -26.52 -27.75 17.28
C THR A 264 -25.48 -26.85 17.92
N ILE A 265 -24.71 -26.16 17.08
CA ILE A 265 -23.90 -25.01 17.52
C ILE A 265 -24.80 -23.79 17.49
N THR A 266 -24.93 -23.12 18.63
CA THR A 266 -25.70 -21.87 18.74
C THR A 266 -24.74 -20.71 18.92
N ASN A 267 -24.83 -19.74 18.03
CA ASN A 267 -24.09 -18.50 18.12
C ASN A 267 -24.87 -17.51 19.01
N THR A 268 -24.59 -17.53 20.31
CA THR A 268 -25.28 -16.74 21.34
C THR A 268 -24.52 -15.48 21.78
N GLU A 269 -23.20 -15.42 21.56
CA GLU A 269 -22.33 -14.35 22.05
C GLU A 269 -21.88 -13.38 20.94
N THR A 270 -21.78 -12.13 21.33
CA THR A 270 -21.83 -10.91 20.51
C THR A 270 -20.68 -10.74 19.54
N VAL A 271 -20.96 -10.81 18.23
CA VAL A 271 -20.17 -10.05 17.25
C VAL A 271 -20.23 -8.58 17.65
N THR A 272 -19.13 -8.03 18.14
CA THR A 272 -19.04 -6.63 18.55
C THR A 272 -18.22 -5.88 17.53
N VAL A 273 -18.80 -4.85 16.93
CA VAL A 273 -18.06 -3.94 16.06
C VAL A 273 -17.94 -2.60 16.75
N THR A 274 -16.71 -2.12 16.89
CA THR A 274 -16.38 -0.82 17.46
C THR A 274 -15.92 0.14 16.37
N SER A 275 -16.07 1.44 16.60
CA SER A 275 -15.52 2.51 15.75
C SER A 275 -15.22 3.70 16.63
N SER A 276 -14.11 4.41 16.42
CA SER A 276 -13.82 5.62 17.17
C SER A 276 -14.63 6.79 16.61
N LEU A 277 -15.65 7.22 17.35
CA LEU A 277 -16.33 8.48 17.10
C LEU A 277 -15.80 9.51 18.11
N ASP A 278 -14.77 10.26 17.71
CA ASP A 278 -14.11 11.36 18.44
C ASP A 278 -14.05 11.19 19.96
N ASP A 279 -12.92 10.68 20.48
CA ASP A 279 -12.41 10.64 21.88
C ASP A 279 -13.34 10.51 23.12
N GLN A 280 -14.68 10.56 23.03
CA GLN A 280 -15.63 10.46 24.14
C GLN A 280 -17.05 10.00 23.73
N SER A 281 -17.22 9.01 22.84
CA SER A 281 -18.54 8.38 22.68
C SER A 281 -18.52 6.86 22.47
N ALA A 282 -19.37 6.19 23.26
CA ALA A 282 -19.42 4.75 23.49
C ALA A 282 -19.75 3.92 22.23
N SER A 283 -19.13 2.74 22.18
CA SER A 283 -19.52 1.61 21.35
C SER A 283 -20.99 1.26 21.56
N THR A 284 -21.81 1.35 20.52
CA THR A 284 -23.06 0.60 20.50
C THR A 284 -22.77 -0.76 19.88
N PRO A 285 -22.64 -1.85 20.67
CA PRO A 285 -22.53 -3.19 20.11
C PRO A 285 -23.75 -3.46 19.23
N ALA A 286 -23.52 -3.72 17.94
CA ALA A 286 -24.58 -4.19 17.07
C ALA A 286 -24.89 -5.64 17.47
N ALA A 287 -25.92 -5.85 18.28
CA ALA A 287 -26.32 -7.20 18.67
C ALA A 287 -26.79 -7.97 17.42
N VAL A 288 -25.99 -8.94 17.00
CA VAL A 288 -26.33 -9.86 15.91
C VAL A 288 -27.42 -10.84 16.37
N LYS A 289 -28.33 -11.19 15.46
CA LYS A 289 -29.40 -12.16 15.72
C LYS A 289 -28.81 -13.55 15.96
N ILE A 290 -29.33 -14.30 16.94
CA ILE A 290 -28.93 -15.69 17.21
C ILE A 290 -29.01 -16.51 15.92
N GLN A 291 -27.91 -17.17 15.57
CA GLN A 291 -27.80 -18.09 14.45
C GLN A 291 -27.48 -19.49 14.98
N THR A 292 -27.96 -20.52 14.28
CA THR A 292 -27.74 -21.93 14.65
C THR A 292 -27.24 -22.71 13.45
N THR A 293 -26.27 -23.59 13.69
CA THR A 293 -25.75 -24.55 12.72
C THR A 293 -26.08 -25.97 13.21
N GLU A 294 -26.79 -26.76 12.40
CA GLU A 294 -27.03 -28.17 12.72
C GLU A 294 -25.78 -29.00 12.42
N ILE A 295 -25.36 -29.82 13.38
CA ILE A 295 -24.18 -30.68 13.25
C ILE A 295 -24.65 -32.09 12.94
N LEU A 296 -24.38 -32.53 11.71
CA LEU A 296 -24.80 -33.82 11.19
C LEU A 296 -23.92 -34.94 11.78
N THR A 297 -24.50 -36.14 11.88
CA THR A 297 -23.75 -37.34 12.24
C THR A 297 -22.63 -37.56 11.22
N PRO A 298 -21.36 -37.67 11.64
CA PRO A 298 -20.28 -37.98 10.70
C PRO A 298 -20.49 -39.37 10.10
N THR A 299 -20.24 -39.52 8.79
CA THR A 299 -20.36 -40.80 8.07
C THR A 299 -19.01 -41.52 7.88
N GLU A 300 -17.91 -40.82 8.14
CA GLU A 300 -16.52 -41.25 7.95
C GLU A 300 -15.72 -40.91 9.22
N LEU A 301 -14.50 -41.45 9.33
CA LEU A 301 -13.55 -41.02 10.36
C LEU A 301 -13.40 -39.50 10.30
N SER A 302 -13.56 -38.84 11.44
CA SER A 302 -13.36 -37.41 11.59
C SER A 302 -12.15 -37.18 12.45
N VAL A 303 -11.22 -36.35 11.99
CA VAL A 303 -10.00 -35.98 12.72
C VAL A 303 -9.98 -34.47 12.89
N ALA A 304 -9.49 -34.00 14.03
CA ALA A 304 -9.18 -32.60 14.26
C ALA A 304 -7.92 -32.45 15.10
N ILE A 305 -7.28 -31.30 14.96
CA ILE A 305 -6.07 -30.94 15.70
C ILE A 305 -6.39 -29.70 16.53
N ASP A 306 -6.20 -29.80 17.85
CA ASP A 306 -6.50 -28.78 18.85
C ASP A 306 -5.22 -28.34 19.58
N PRO A 307 -4.69 -27.14 19.31
CA PRO A 307 -3.52 -26.63 20.02
C PRO A 307 -3.86 -26.27 21.48
N SER A 308 -2.95 -26.55 22.40
CA SER A 308 -3.10 -26.30 23.85
C SER A 308 -3.13 -24.82 24.20
N VAL A 309 -2.62 -23.98 23.31
CA VAL A 309 -2.56 -22.53 23.40
C VAL A 309 -2.85 -21.95 22.02
N ALA A 310 -3.46 -20.77 21.94
CA ALA A 310 -3.79 -20.16 20.65
C ALA A 310 -2.89 -19.02 20.22
N THR A 311 -1.93 -18.65 21.08
CA THR A 311 -0.79 -17.85 20.68
C THR A 311 0.46 -18.59 21.10
N ALA A 312 1.30 -18.83 20.12
CA ALA A 312 2.60 -19.41 20.32
C ALA A 312 3.48 -18.34 20.98
N VAL A 313 4.03 -18.64 22.16
CA VAL A 313 5.05 -17.78 22.77
C VAL A 313 6.39 -18.24 22.21
N LEU A 314 7.23 -17.29 21.81
CA LEU A 314 8.58 -17.57 21.32
C LEU A 314 9.30 -18.48 22.33
N ASP A 315 9.95 -19.52 21.82
CA ASP A 315 10.70 -20.52 22.61
C ASP A 315 9.88 -21.37 23.60
N GLU A 316 8.54 -21.25 23.60
CA GLU A 316 7.66 -22.09 24.43
C GLU A 316 6.96 -23.16 23.58
N PRO A 317 6.91 -24.42 24.06
CA PRO A 317 6.33 -25.50 23.30
C PRO A 317 4.80 -25.42 23.25
N VAL A 318 4.26 -25.43 22.04
CA VAL A 318 2.83 -25.54 21.76
C VAL A 318 2.49 -27.01 21.64
N THR A 319 1.60 -27.51 22.48
CA THR A 319 1.13 -28.90 22.38
C THR A 319 -0.07 -28.96 21.43
N TYR A 320 0.00 -29.74 20.36
CA TYR A 320 -1.16 -30.05 19.53
C TYR A 320 -1.76 -31.38 19.93
N ASN A 321 -3.03 -31.36 20.32
CA ASN A 321 -3.81 -32.55 20.60
C ASN A 321 -4.53 -32.99 19.34
N VAL A 322 -4.27 -34.21 18.87
CA VAL A 322 -5.02 -34.78 17.76
C VAL A 322 -6.23 -35.53 18.34
N MET A 323 -7.41 -35.26 17.82
CA MET A 323 -8.66 -35.91 18.19
C MET A 323 -9.18 -36.66 16.96
N ALA A 324 -9.55 -37.93 17.11
CA ALA A 324 -10.13 -38.73 16.03
C ALA A 324 -11.38 -39.44 16.55
N TRP A 325 -12.48 -39.42 15.79
CA TRP A 325 -13.73 -40.03 16.19
C TRP A 325 -14.53 -40.55 15.00
N ASN A 326 -15.49 -41.44 15.29
CA ASN A 326 -16.37 -42.15 14.35
C ASN A 326 -15.73 -43.36 13.63
N ASN A 327 -16.32 -44.54 13.83
CA ASN A 327 -15.93 -45.82 13.22
C ASN A 327 -14.52 -46.36 13.58
N ILE A 328 -14.06 -46.10 14.81
CA ILE A 328 -12.79 -46.57 15.36
C ILE A 328 -13.05 -47.62 16.44
N THR A 329 -12.27 -48.70 16.43
CA THR A 329 -12.20 -49.77 17.43
C THR A 329 -10.91 -49.70 18.24
N ASP A 330 -10.84 -50.46 19.34
CA ASP A 330 -9.64 -50.50 20.19
C ASP A 330 -8.43 -51.23 19.58
N THR A 331 -8.63 -51.79 18.39
CA THR A 331 -7.61 -52.45 17.57
C THR A 331 -7.11 -51.61 16.41
N ASP A 332 -7.76 -50.49 16.10
CA ASP A 332 -7.34 -49.59 15.03
C ASP A 332 -6.13 -48.76 15.45
N VAL A 333 -5.27 -48.47 14.48
CA VAL A 333 -4.10 -47.60 14.64
C VAL A 333 -4.27 -46.42 13.69
N LEU A 334 -4.05 -45.21 14.19
CA LEU A 334 -4.06 -43.99 13.40
C LEU A 334 -2.63 -43.62 13.04
N THR A 335 -2.35 -43.51 11.74
CA THR A 335 -1.14 -42.84 11.25
C THR A 335 -1.50 -41.40 10.92
N LEU A 336 -0.74 -40.46 11.46
CA LEU A 336 -0.89 -39.04 11.23
C LEU A 336 0.36 -38.53 10.52
N THR A 337 0.19 -38.06 9.29
CA THR A 337 1.18 -37.18 8.66
C THR A 337 0.84 -35.76 9.05
N TYR A 338 1.77 -35.06 9.69
CA TYR A 338 1.60 -33.68 10.10
C TYR A 338 2.68 -32.82 9.47
N HIS A 339 2.28 -31.83 8.70
CA HIS A 339 3.19 -30.83 8.14
C HIS A 339 3.23 -29.61 9.05
N LEU A 340 4.42 -29.28 9.53
CA LEU A 340 4.64 -28.21 10.47
C LEU A 340 4.39 -26.84 9.79
N PRO A 341 3.63 -25.93 10.41
CA PRO A 341 3.49 -24.58 9.88
C PRO A 341 4.85 -23.87 9.77
N ALA A 342 4.98 -23.00 8.76
CA ALA A 342 6.16 -22.18 8.57
C ALA A 342 6.54 -21.43 9.87
N LYS A 343 7.85 -21.26 10.10
CA LYS A 343 8.44 -20.60 11.30
C LYS A 343 8.26 -21.37 12.62
N MET A 344 8.06 -22.68 12.57
CA MET A 344 8.11 -23.55 13.75
C MET A 344 9.15 -24.66 13.57
N HIS A 345 9.56 -25.26 14.68
CA HIS A 345 10.31 -26.51 14.71
C HIS A 345 9.71 -27.48 15.73
N TYR A 346 9.92 -28.78 15.55
CA TYR A 346 9.51 -29.78 16.53
C TYR A 346 10.39 -29.72 17.78
N GLU A 347 9.81 -29.89 18.97
CA GLU A 347 10.56 -30.01 20.22
C GLU A 347 11.27 -31.36 20.27
N ASP A 348 12.59 -31.33 20.49
CA ASP A 348 13.39 -32.54 20.70
C ASP A 348 13.33 -33.02 22.17
N PRO A 349 13.25 -34.34 22.42
CA PRO A 349 13.15 -35.40 21.42
C PRO A 349 11.72 -35.54 20.88
N ILE A 350 11.59 -35.80 19.57
CA ILE A 350 10.30 -36.15 18.97
C ILE A 350 9.65 -37.37 19.67
N PRO A 351 8.32 -37.48 19.68
CA PRO A 351 7.65 -38.59 20.38
C PRO A 351 8.10 -39.96 19.84
N LYS A 352 8.19 -40.98 20.72
CA LYS A 352 8.75 -42.32 20.39
C LYS A 352 8.09 -43.07 19.23
N ARG A 353 6.92 -42.65 18.78
CA ARG A 353 6.19 -43.24 17.64
C ARG A 353 6.02 -42.26 16.49
N CYS A 354 6.90 -41.28 16.44
CA CYS A 354 6.95 -40.30 15.39
C CYS A 354 8.34 -40.33 14.74
N GLU A 355 8.38 -40.09 13.44
CA GLU A 355 9.59 -39.94 12.65
C GLU A 355 9.46 -38.68 11.78
N LEU A 356 10.55 -37.92 11.66
CA LEU A 356 10.62 -36.79 10.73
C LEU A 356 11.04 -37.29 9.36
N LEU A 357 10.34 -36.83 8.32
CA LEU A 357 10.76 -37.05 6.94
C LEU A 357 11.98 -36.19 6.60
N ASP A 358 12.59 -36.50 5.46
CA ASP A 358 13.75 -35.77 4.92
C ASP A 358 13.51 -34.27 4.70
N ASP A 359 12.25 -33.83 4.72
CA ASP A 359 11.85 -32.43 4.63
C ASP A 359 11.85 -31.67 5.96
N TYR A 360 12.10 -32.34 7.08
CA TYR A 360 12.15 -31.80 8.45
C TYR A 360 10.84 -31.18 8.99
N PHE A 361 9.97 -30.72 8.11
CA PHE A 361 8.67 -30.12 8.44
C PHE A 361 7.57 -31.18 8.52
N THR A 362 7.72 -32.33 7.88
CA THR A 362 6.72 -33.39 7.91
C THR A 362 7.09 -34.45 8.94
N MET A 363 6.20 -34.64 9.92
CA MET A 363 6.30 -35.70 10.92
C MET A 363 5.23 -36.75 10.68
N ILE A 364 5.62 -38.02 10.65
CA ILE A 364 4.70 -39.15 10.63
C ILE A 364 4.62 -39.73 12.03
N CYS A 365 3.43 -39.79 12.61
CA CYS A 365 3.17 -40.35 13.93
C CYS A 365 2.21 -41.54 13.88
N VAL A 366 2.42 -42.56 14.70
CA VAL A 366 1.58 -43.77 14.78
C VAL A 366 0.98 -43.93 16.18
N SER A 367 -0.35 -44.08 16.26
CA SER A 367 -1.07 -43.99 17.55
C SER A 367 -0.79 -45.19 18.44
N ASP A 368 -1.01 -45.01 19.74
CA ASP A 368 -1.22 -46.13 20.65
C ASP A 368 -2.58 -46.81 20.41
N LYS A 369 -2.89 -47.85 21.20
CA LYS A 369 -4.23 -48.46 21.20
C LYS A 369 -5.27 -47.38 21.48
N LEU A 370 -6.16 -47.20 20.52
CA LEU A 370 -7.35 -46.38 20.68
C LEU A 370 -8.23 -47.11 21.72
N ASN A 371 -8.89 -46.43 22.64
CA ASN A 371 -9.86 -47.06 23.55
C ASN A 371 -11.24 -46.59 23.12
N TYR A 372 -12.25 -47.46 23.17
CA TYR A 372 -13.63 -47.11 22.85
C TYR A 372 -14.49 -47.08 24.11
N ASN A 373 -15.08 -45.93 24.44
CA ASN A 373 -16.10 -45.76 25.46
C ASN A 373 -17.18 -44.73 25.07
N SER A 374 -18.43 -45.19 25.07
CA SER A 374 -19.66 -44.43 24.81
C SER A 374 -19.96 -43.21 25.71
N ALA A 375 -19.12 -42.90 26.70
CA ALA A 375 -19.35 -41.81 27.66
C ALA A 375 -18.38 -40.61 27.52
N ASN A 376 -17.31 -40.76 26.74
CA ASN A 376 -16.33 -39.72 26.46
C ASN A 376 -15.78 -39.98 25.05
N PRO A 377 -15.93 -39.09 24.06
CA PRO A 377 -15.40 -39.34 22.71
C PRO A 377 -13.87 -39.47 22.81
N ASP A 378 -13.36 -40.70 22.72
CA ASP A 378 -11.97 -41.01 23.05
C ASP A 378 -11.01 -40.43 22.00
N ILE A 379 -9.99 -39.72 22.52
CA ILE A 379 -9.02 -38.92 21.80
C ILE A 379 -7.78 -39.79 21.54
N ALA A 380 -7.35 -39.92 20.28
CA ALA A 380 -6.02 -40.41 19.94
C ALA A 380 -4.98 -39.31 20.24
N SER A 381 -4.59 -39.13 21.51
CA SER A 381 -3.73 -38.00 21.87
C SER A 381 -2.28 -38.25 21.45
N PHE A 382 -1.91 -37.70 20.31
CA PHE A 382 -0.51 -37.35 20.07
C PHE A 382 -0.26 -36.00 20.71
N VAL A 383 0.87 -35.87 21.40
CA VAL A 383 1.39 -34.59 21.84
C VAL A 383 2.47 -34.25 20.84
N ILE A 384 2.12 -33.45 19.84
CA ILE A 384 3.11 -32.81 18.98
C ILE A 384 3.49 -31.52 19.69
N LYS A 385 4.75 -31.38 20.07
CA LYS A 385 5.26 -30.14 20.63
C LYS A 385 6.02 -29.41 19.53
N ALA A 386 5.62 -28.18 19.23
CA ALA A 386 6.36 -27.33 18.31
C ALA A 386 6.68 -26.00 18.97
N ILE A 387 7.86 -25.47 18.64
CA ILE A 387 8.39 -24.22 19.20
C ILE A 387 8.44 -23.18 18.08
N PRO A 388 7.89 -21.96 18.29
CA PRO A 388 7.98 -20.86 17.33
C PRO A 388 9.41 -20.33 17.23
N ALA A 389 9.85 -20.01 16.01
CA ALA A 389 11.19 -19.48 15.72
C ALA A 389 11.23 -17.95 15.46
N ASP A 390 10.10 -17.25 15.60
CA ASP A 390 9.95 -15.80 15.39
C ASP A 390 8.73 -15.25 16.19
N THR A 391 8.58 -13.93 16.27
CA THR A 391 7.47 -13.22 16.91
C THR A 391 6.09 -13.61 16.32
N ALA A 392 5.41 -14.49 17.04
CA ALA A 392 3.98 -14.84 17.05
C ALA A 392 3.18 -14.63 15.75
N THR A 393 3.08 -15.68 14.92
CA THR A 393 1.98 -15.85 13.96
C THR A 393 0.82 -16.60 14.62
N ALA A 394 -0.36 -15.97 14.71
CA ALA A 394 -1.60 -16.64 15.14
C ALA A 394 -1.89 -17.87 14.24
N PHE A 395 -2.27 -18.98 14.89
CA PHE A 395 -2.42 -20.28 14.27
C PHE A 395 -3.65 -20.37 13.37
N THR A 396 -3.52 -21.13 12.29
CA THR A 396 -4.66 -21.74 11.61
C THR A 396 -4.37 -23.23 11.52
N SER A 397 -5.04 -24.06 12.31
CA SER A 397 -4.96 -25.51 12.18
C SER A 397 -5.55 -25.92 10.83
N LYS A 398 -4.69 -26.22 9.85
CA LYS A 398 -5.13 -26.83 8.60
C LYS A 398 -5.27 -28.33 8.81
N VAL A 399 -6.50 -28.83 8.75
CA VAL A 399 -6.87 -30.24 8.90
C VAL A 399 -6.84 -30.98 7.55
N THR A 400 -6.05 -30.51 6.58
CA THR A 400 -6.14 -31.03 5.19
C THR A 400 -5.15 -32.12 4.80
N ASP A 401 -4.18 -32.52 5.64
CA ASP A 401 -3.18 -33.55 5.27
C ASP A 401 -3.14 -34.77 6.21
N VAL A 402 -4.28 -35.19 6.77
CA VAL A 402 -4.37 -36.52 7.42
C VAL A 402 -4.59 -37.58 6.34
N GLU A 403 -3.49 -38.09 5.79
CA GLU A 403 -3.52 -39.16 4.81
C GLU A 403 -3.30 -40.52 5.49
N TYR A 404 -4.22 -41.46 5.24
CA TYR A 404 -4.18 -42.90 5.58
C TYR A 404 -4.66 -43.36 6.98
N VAL A 405 -5.73 -44.16 6.95
CA VAL A 405 -6.21 -45.01 8.05
C VAL A 405 -6.16 -46.44 7.55
N THR A 406 -5.36 -47.31 8.16
CA THR A 406 -5.37 -48.74 7.86
C THR A 406 -5.86 -49.52 9.08
N SER A 407 -6.79 -50.45 8.86
CA SER A 407 -7.32 -51.35 9.90
C SER A 407 -6.54 -52.67 9.98
N GLU A 408 -5.36 -52.77 9.37
CA GLU A 408 -4.58 -54.02 9.32
C GLU A 408 -3.23 -53.84 10.01
N GLY A 409 -3.21 -54.09 11.32
CA GLY A 409 -2.24 -54.88 12.10
C GLY A 409 -0.72 -54.88 11.83
N VAL A 410 -0.17 -54.08 10.92
CA VAL A 410 1.27 -54.00 10.68
C VAL A 410 1.84 -52.96 11.64
N LYS A 411 2.28 -53.45 12.80
CA LYS A 411 3.17 -52.70 13.70
C LYS A 411 4.44 -52.38 12.89
N PRO A 412 4.79 -51.12 12.62
CA PRO A 412 6.12 -50.82 12.09
C PRO A 412 7.12 -51.21 13.18
N ASP A 413 8.06 -52.08 12.83
CA ASP A 413 9.08 -52.54 13.77
C ASP A 413 10.18 -51.48 13.83
N PHE A 414 10.10 -50.61 14.84
CA PHE A 414 11.11 -49.56 15.09
C PHE A 414 12.34 -50.09 15.85
N ASP A 415 12.37 -51.40 16.16
CA ASP A 415 13.37 -52.03 17.01
C ASP A 415 14.25 -52.99 16.19
N GLY A 416 14.76 -52.53 15.04
CA GLY A 416 15.90 -53.10 14.29
C GLY A 416 15.98 -54.63 14.13
N GLU A 417 15.58 -55.15 12.96
CA GLU A 417 16.39 -56.10 12.16
C GLU A 417 15.77 -56.45 10.78
N ASP A 418 14.59 -55.96 10.40
CA ASP A 418 14.02 -56.28 9.08
C ASP A 418 13.33 -55.06 8.42
N SER A 419 14.12 -54.23 7.73
CA SER A 419 13.67 -53.03 7.02
C SER A 419 13.06 -53.31 5.64
N THR A 420 12.61 -54.53 5.36
CA THR A 420 12.23 -54.95 4.00
C THR A 420 10.76 -54.71 3.62
N ASN A 421 9.93 -54.22 4.54
CA ASN A 421 8.47 -54.08 4.28
C ASN A 421 7.97 -52.64 4.03
N LEU A 422 8.85 -51.64 3.91
CA LEU A 422 8.46 -50.29 3.49
C LEU A 422 8.37 -50.13 1.96
N GLU A 423 8.93 -51.04 1.17
CA GLU A 423 8.95 -50.95 -0.30
C GLU A 423 7.61 -51.34 -0.97
N THR A 424 6.70 -52.01 -0.26
CA THR A 424 5.45 -52.56 -0.84
C THR A 424 4.19 -51.72 -0.61
N LEU A 425 4.31 -50.54 0.01
CA LEU A 425 3.20 -49.58 0.19
C LEU A 425 3.19 -48.46 -0.87
N GLY A 426 3.85 -48.69 -2.01
CA GLY A 426 3.40 -48.18 -3.30
C GLY A 426 3.48 -46.67 -3.49
N ALA A 427 4.67 -46.22 -3.89
CA ALA A 427 4.87 -45.28 -4.99
C ALA A 427 3.78 -44.21 -5.22
N LYS A 428 3.94 -43.10 -4.50
CA LYS A 428 4.13 -41.81 -5.18
C LYS A 428 5.31 -41.14 -4.50
N VAL A 429 6.50 -41.32 -5.09
CA VAL A 429 7.62 -40.43 -4.83
C VAL A 429 7.16 -39.07 -5.36
N ASP A 430 6.53 -38.26 -4.52
CA ASP A 430 6.49 -36.83 -4.77
C ASP A 430 7.83 -36.31 -4.29
N THR A 431 8.75 -36.11 -5.23
CA THR A 431 10.01 -35.40 -5.00
C THR A 431 9.71 -33.93 -4.70
N ARG A 432 9.05 -33.63 -3.58
CA ARG A 432 8.91 -32.26 -3.10
C ARG A 432 10.23 -31.83 -2.50
N THR A 433 10.88 -30.95 -3.23
CA THR A 433 12.10 -30.26 -2.82
C THR A 433 11.77 -29.45 -1.56
N VAL A 434 12.38 -29.81 -0.43
CA VAL A 434 12.41 -28.94 0.75
C VAL A 434 13.03 -27.62 0.31
N ASN A 435 12.29 -26.54 0.45
CA ASN A 435 12.75 -25.23 0.02
C ASN A 435 12.94 -24.43 1.31
N SER A 436 14.18 -24.37 1.83
CA SER A 436 14.59 -23.48 2.93
C SER A 436 15.75 -22.61 2.44
N ALA A 437 15.85 -21.37 2.90
CA ALA A 437 16.91 -20.44 2.52
C ALA A 437 17.61 -19.91 3.77
N LEU A 438 18.89 -19.60 3.61
CA LEU A 438 19.65 -18.88 4.60
C LEU A 438 19.34 -17.38 4.47
N GLN A 439 18.97 -16.73 5.56
CA GLN A 439 18.52 -15.33 5.61
C GLN A 439 19.62 -14.45 6.20
N PHE A 440 19.94 -13.36 5.51
CA PHE A 440 21.01 -12.42 5.83
C PHE A 440 20.44 -11.02 6.03
N ASN A 441 20.83 -10.34 7.11
CA ASN A 441 20.30 -9.04 7.52
C ASN A 441 21.00 -7.82 6.89
N GLY A 442 22.10 -7.99 6.15
CA GLY A 442 22.89 -6.90 5.57
C GLY A 442 23.75 -6.11 6.55
N ILE A 443 24.01 -6.64 7.75
CA ILE A 443 24.75 -5.94 8.82
C ILE A 443 25.93 -6.77 9.31
N ASP A 444 25.69 -8.01 9.74
CA ASP A 444 26.69 -8.88 10.38
C ASP A 444 26.48 -10.37 10.12
N ASP A 445 25.48 -10.70 9.32
CA ASP A 445 25.09 -12.05 8.98
C ASP A 445 25.90 -12.57 7.79
N TRP A 446 26.56 -13.71 7.96
CA TRP A 446 27.28 -14.38 6.88
C TRP A 446 27.44 -15.88 7.16
N ALA A 447 27.94 -16.61 6.18
CA ALA A 447 28.30 -18.01 6.36
C ALA A 447 29.63 -18.36 5.70
N GLU A 448 30.34 -19.28 6.30
CA GLU A 448 31.56 -19.90 5.77
C GLU A 448 31.19 -21.26 5.20
N LEU A 449 31.70 -21.64 4.02
CA LEU A 449 31.30 -22.86 3.31
C LEU A 449 32.31 -24.01 3.43
N GLY A 450 33.40 -23.89 4.18
CA GLY A 450 34.38 -24.98 4.40
C GLY A 450 35.15 -25.47 3.16
N TYR A 451 34.63 -25.27 1.95
CA TYR A 451 35.31 -25.50 0.68
C TYR A 451 36.30 -24.35 0.41
N GLN A 452 37.54 -24.68 0.06
CA GLN A 452 38.63 -23.71 -0.11
C GLN A 452 39.24 -23.71 -1.52
N LYS A 453 38.90 -24.69 -2.35
CA LYS A 453 39.53 -24.82 -3.68
C LYS A 453 38.95 -23.80 -4.66
N ALA A 454 39.73 -23.46 -5.68
CA ALA A 454 39.25 -22.74 -6.85
C ALA A 454 39.85 -23.37 -8.12
N PRO A 455 39.06 -24.20 -8.84
CA PRO A 455 39.48 -24.83 -10.08
C PRO A 455 39.77 -23.82 -11.21
N GLU A 456 40.53 -24.22 -12.22
CA GLU A 456 40.81 -23.38 -13.41
C GLU A 456 39.59 -23.21 -14.33
N ASN A 457 38.60 -24.09 -14.21
CA ASN A 457 37.28 -23.95 -14.82
C ASN A 457 36.27 -24.25 -13.74
N PHE A 458 35.26 -23.42 -13.58
CA PHE A 458 34.25 -23.68 -12.58
C PHE A 458 32.92 -23.03 -12.92
N THR A 459 31.86 -23.54 -12.30
CA THR A 459 30.55 -22.91 -12.32
C THR A 459 30.10 -22.73 -10.89
N VAL A 460 29.71 -21.51 -10.53
CA VAL A 460 29.00 -21.22 -9.27
C VAL A 460 27.55 -21.01 -9.62
N GLU A 461 26.64 -21.72 -8.96
CA GLU A 461 25.20 -21.46 -9.09
C GLU A 461 24.50 -21.37 -7.75
N MET A 462 23.48 -20.53 -7.67
CA MET A 462 22.64 -20.36 -6.48
C MET A 462 21.31 -19.71 -6.82
N TRP A 463 20.35 -19.83 -5.92
CA TRP A 463 19.19 -18.95 -5.89
C TRP A 463 19.45 -17.76 -4.99
N VAL A 464 19.19 -16.57 -5.52
CA VAL A 464 19.38 -15.28 -4.83
C VAL A 464 18.03 -14.58 -4.72
N HIS A 465 17.74 -14.01 -3.56
CA HIS A 465 16.60 -13.11 -3.37
C HIS A 465 17.02 -11.94 -2.49
N PRO A 466 17.45 -10.83 -3.10
CA PRO A 466 17.82 -9.61 -2.40
C PRO A 466 16.58 -8.88 -1.86
N VAL A 467 16.66 -8.33 -0.65
CA VAL A 467 15.62 -7.43 -0.12
C VAL A 467 15.78 -6.01 -0.66
N SER A 468 16.99 -5.65 -1.11
CA SER A 468 17.30 -4.32 -1.64
C SER A 468 18.33 -4.38 -2.77
N THR A 469 18.34 -3.35 -3.61
CA THR A 469 19.31 -3.16 -4.71
C THR A 469 20.47 -2.25 -4.32
N ASN A 470 20.74 -2.09 -3.03
CA ASN A 470 21.85 -1.25 -2.56
C ASN A 470 23.20 -1.78 -3.07
N ASP A 471 24.17 -0.88 -3.26
CA ASP A 471 25.57 -1.25 -3.46
C ASP A 471 26.19 -1.87 -2.20
N GLY A 472 27.28 -2.61 -2.36
CA GLY A 472 28.02 -3.20 -1.25
C GLY A 472 27.37 -4.45 -0.69
N GLN A 473 26.87 -5.34 -1.57
CA GLN A 473 26.23 -6.59 -1.16
C GLN A 473 26.86 -7.79 -1.87
N SER A 474 27.70 -8.55 -1.16
CA SER A 474 28.33 -9.78 -1.65
C SER A 474 27.45 -11.00 -1.43
N PHE A 475 27.04 -11.70 -2.50
CA PHE A 475 26.26 -12.94 -2.38
C PHE A 475 27.17 -14.11 -2.02
N ILE A 476 28.29 -14.23 -2.74
CA ILE A 476 29.29 -15.28 -2.54
C ILE A 476 30.67 -14.72 -2.83
N GLY A 477 31.67 -15.21 -2.08
CA GLY A 477 33.06 -14.84 -2.29
C GLY A 477 34.04 -15.98 -2.07
N ALA A 478 35.19 -15.86 -2.72
CA ALA A 478 36.38 -16.65 -2.49
C ALA A 478 37.59 -15.71 -2.44
N HIS A 479 38.53 -16.02 -1.57
CA HIS A 479 39.65 -15.14 -1.23
C HIS A 479 40.93 -15.92 -0.99
N LYS A 480 42.07 -15.27 -1.19
CA LYS A 480 43.38 -15.78 -0.82
C LYS A 480 44.14 -14.79 0.06
N LEU A 481 45.02 -15.32 0.90
CA LEU A 481 45.94 -14.52 1.70
C LEU A 481 47.27 -14.42 0.94
N ASP A 482 47.78 -13.21 0.75
CA ASP A 482 49.13 -13.03 0.26
C ASP A 482 50.13 -13.47 1.35
N GLU A 483 50.91 -14.51 1.07
CA GLU A 483 51.92 -15.04 2.01
C GLU A 483 53.02 -14.02 2.36
N PHE A 484 53.23 -13.00 1.54
CA PHE A 484 54.28 -11.99 1.71
C PHE A 484 53.78 -10.68 2.30
N GLU A 485 52.55 -10.28 1.96
CA GLU A 485 52.00 -8.98 2.35
C GLU A 485 50.91 -9.06 3.45
N GLU A 486 50.47 -10.28 3.83
CA GLU A 486 49.34 -10.52 4.76
C GLU A 486 48.04 -9.85 4.31
N ASP A 487 47.91 -9.55 3.01
CA ASP A 487 46.76 -8.88 2.42
C ASP A 487 45.73 -9.89 1.88
N VAL A 488 44.45 -9.55 2.05
CA VAL A 488 43.35 -10.32 1.46
C VAL A 488 43.18 -9.93 0.00
N GLN A 489 43.16 -10.92 -0.88
CA GLN A 489 42.93 -10.73 -2.31
C GLN A 489 41.64 -11.44 -2.74
N ASN A 490 40.82 -10.71 -3.50
CA ASN A 490 39.57 -11.22 -4.07
C ASN A 490 39.88 -12.20 -5.20
N VAL A 491 39.52 -13.48 -5.00
CA VAL A 491 39.65 -14.54 -6.01
C VAL A 491 38.42 -14.56 -6.89
N PHE A 492 37.25 -14.56 -6.26
CA PHE A 492 35.96 -14.53 -6.95
C PHE A 492 34.97 -13.78 -6.08
N LEU A 493 34.18 -12.88 -6.66
CA LEU A 493 33.02 -12.30 -6.00
C LEU A 493 31.85 -12.24 -6.97
N ALA A 494 30.64 -12.46 -6.45
CA ALA A 494 29.40 -12.15 -7.16
C ALA A 494 28.44 -11.41 -6.22
N GLY A 495 27.92 -10.28 -6.66
CA GLY A 495 27.06 -9.43 -5.82
C GLY A 495 26.74 -8.08 -6.44
N TYR A 496 26.17 -7.16 -5.65
CA TYR A 496 25.73 -5.83 -6.12
C TYR A 496 26.70 -4.73 -5.71
N TRP A 497 27.28 -4.09 -6.72
CA TRP A 497 28.08 -2.85 -6.65
C TRP A 497 27.77 -2.00 -7.90
N GLU A 498 28.28 -0.76 -7.97
CA GLU A 498 28.19 0.20 -9.10
C GLU A 498 26.96 0.08 -10.02
N ASP A 499 25.75 0.13 -9.43
CA ASP A 499 24.46 0.04 -10.15
C ASP A 499 24.24 -1.24 -11.01
N GLY A 500 25.04 -2.29 -10.81
CA GLY A 500 24.88 -3.58 -11.50
C GLY A 500 25.15 -4.84 -10.67
N LEU A 501 25.14 -5.98 -11.37
CA LEU A 501 25.65 -7.27 -10.87
C LEU A 501 27.14 -7.34 -11.21
N HIS A 502 27.99 -7.33 -10.19
CA HIS A 502 29.44 -7.43 -10.37
C HIS A 502 29.90 -8.88 -10.26
N ILE A 503 30.76 -9.27 -11.18
CA ILE A 503 31.58 -10.47 -11.11
C ILE A 503 33.04 -10.02 -10.98
N ASN A 504 33.66 -10.28 -9.84
CA ASN A 504 35.10 -10.11 -9.67
C ASN A 504 35.82 -11.43 -9.92
N LEU A 505 36.91 -11.38 -10.67
CA LEU A 505 37.83 -12.48 -10.89
C LEU A 505 39.26 -12.00 -10.66
N ASN A 506 39.89 -12.54 -9.61
CA ASN A 506 41.28 -12.28 -9.24
C ASN A 506 41.63 -10.77 -9.18
N GLY A 507 40.73 -9.97 -8.59
CA GLY A 507 40.89 -8.53 -8.43
C GLY A 507 40.26 -7.69 -9.54
N GLU A 508 40.03 -8.26 -10.73
CA GLU A 508 39.40 -7.57 -11.85
C GLU A 508 37.87 -7.73 -11.80
N SER A 509 37.14 -6.62 -11.73
CA SER A 509 35.68 -6.61 -11.67
C SER A 509 35.05 -6.27 -13.00
N HIS A 510 34.01 -7.02 -13.37
CA HIS A 510 33.13 -6.67 -14.47
C HIS A 510 31.70 -6.49 -13.99
N THR A 511 31.02 -5.51 -14.56
CA THR A 511 29.67 -5.14 -14.16
C THR A 511 28.69 -5.35 -15.29
N LEU A 512 27.62 -6.11 -15.00
CA LEU A 512 26.43 -6.15 -15.82
C LEU A 512 25.51 -5.02 -15.37
N ALA A 513 25.34 -3.99 -16.20
CA ALA A 513 24.48 -2.84 -15.87
C ALA A 513 23.02 -3.26 -15.73
N ASP A 514 22.28 -2.54 -14.89
CA ASP A 514 20.83 -2.71 -14.69
C ASP A 514 20.40 -4.11 -14.20
N MET A 515 21.35 -4.96 -13.78
CA MET A 515 21.12 -6.33 -13.30
C MET A 515 20.92 -6.44 -11.78
N LYS A 516 20.37 -5.37 -11.18
CA LYS A 516 19.95 -5.36 -9.78
C LYS A 516 18.45 -5.54 -9.66
N MET A 517 18.02 -6.58 -8.94
CA MET A 517 16.62 -6.91 -8.76
C MET A 517 16.35 -7.36 -7.33
N THR A 518 15.13 -7.12 -6.85
CA THR A 518 14.65 -7.64 -5.56
C THR A 518 13.82 -8.90 -5.72
N ASP A 519 13.44 -9.26 -6.94
CA ASP A 519 12.77 -10.53 -7.21
C ASP A 519 13.76 -11.68 -7.01
N ARG A 520 13.26 -12.87 -6.68
CA ARG A 520 14.09 -14.08 -6.61
C ARG A 520 14.52 -14.48 -8.02
N PHE A 521 15.80 -14.78 -8.20
CA PHE A 521 16.37 -15.28 -9.44
C PHE A 521 17.39 -16.40 -9.19
N HIS A 522 17.60 -17.26 -10.18
CA HIS A 522 18.74 -18.17 -10.21
C HIS A 522 19.92 -17.47 -10.88
N LEU A 523 21.06 -17.49 -10.21
CA LEU A 523 22.33 -16.97 -10.74
C LEU A 523 23.24 -18.16 -11.02
N ALA A 524 23.82 -18.21 -12.22
CA ALA A 524 24.96 -19.06 -12.53
C ALA A 524 26.07 -18.25 -13.19
N VAL A 525 27.27 -18.33 -12.62
CA VAL A 525 28.49 -17.71 -13.16
C VAL A 525 29.42 -18.83 -13.59
N VAL A 526 29.64 -18.92 -14.90
CA VAL A 526 30.49 -19.92 -15.53
C VAL A 526 31.81 -19.25 -15.87
N VAL A 527 32.90 -19.84 -15.41
CA VAL A 527 34.23 -19.33 -15.71
C VAL A 527 35.06 -20.43 -16.34
N LYS A 528 35.57 -20.14 -17.53
CA LYS A 528 36.31 -21.09 -18.36
C LYS A 528 37.63 -20.48 -18.78
N LYS A 529 38.73 -21.05 -18.32
CA LYS A 529 40.07 -20.64 -18.74
C LYS A 529 40.23 -20.84 -20.24
N ARG A 530 40.68 -19.81 -20.96
CA ARG A 530 40.98 -19.87 -22.40
C ARG A 530 42.45 -20.13 -22.64
N ASP A 531 43.30 -19.39 -21.96
CA ASP A 531 44.75 -19.54 -21.95
C ASP A 531 45.34 -19.02 -20.63
N ASN A 532 46.62 -18.65 -20.61
CA ASN A 532 47.29 -18.17 -19.39
C ASN A 532 47.00 -16.70 -19.09
N ASP A 533 46.41 -15.95 -20.03
CA ASP A 533 46.21 -14.50 -19.91
C ASP A 533 44.71 -14.12 -19.96
N SER A 534 43.81 -15.06 -20.27
CA SER A 534 42.38 -14.80 -20.44
C SER A 534 41.45 -15.92 -19.96
N SER A 535 40.28 -15.50 -19.47
CA SER A 535 39.16 -16.38 -19.11
C SER A 535 37.88 -15.93 -19.80
N GLU A 536 37.06 -16.88 -20.19
CA GLU A 536 35.68 -16.64 -20.60
C GLU A 536 34.77 -16.68 -19.37
N VAL A 537 34.01 -15.61 -19.17
CA VAL A 537 33.06 -15.44 -18.07
C VAL A 537 31.66 -15.33 -18.67
N THR A 538 30.81 -16.28 -18.34
CA THR A 538 29.43 -16.31 -18.83
C THR A 538 28.47 -16.29 -17.66
N VAL A 539 27.57 -15.30 -17.64
CA VAL A 539 26.57 -15.15 -16.58
C VAL A 539 25.21 -15.55 -17.12
N TYR A 540 24.52 -16.38 -16.35
CA TYR A 540 23.14 -16.75 -16.60
C TYR A 540 22.27 -16.30 -15.44
N VAL A 541 21.15 -15.65 -15.78
CA VAL A 541 20.08 -15.34 -14.84
C VAL A 541 18.82 -16.06 -15.29
N ASP A 542 18.24 -16.85 -14.39
CA ASP A 542 17.11 -17.75 -14.66
C ASP A 542 17.33 -18.65 -15.89
N GLY A 543 18.56 -19.17 -16.01
CA GLY A 543 18.99 -20.03 -17.11
C GLY A 543 19.08 -19.33 -18.47
N ARG A 544 18.96 -18.00 -18.51
CA ARG A 544 19.15 -17.18 -19.72
C ARG A 544 20.48 -16.47 -19.66
N LEU A 545 21.20 -16.53 -20.77
CA LEU A 545 22.45 -15.81 -20.97
C LEU A 545 22.23 -14.30 -20.83
N VAL A 546 23.08 -13.62 -20.07
CA VAL A 546 23.09 -12.17 -19.90
C VAL A 546 24.45 -11.63 -20.35
N ASN A 547 24.47 -10.81 -21.39
CA ASN A 547 25.70 -10.35 -22.07
C ASN A 547 25.82 -8.82 -22.19
N ASP A 548 25.15 -8.04 -21.33
CA ASP A 548 25.20 -6.56 -21.35
C ASP A 548 26.29 -6.02 -20.42
N TRP A 549 27.57 -6.35 -20.70
CA TRP A 549 28.70 -5.80 -19.93
C TRP A 549 28.93 -4.33 -20.25
N VAL A 550 29.25 -3.53 -19.23
CA VAL A 550 29.49 -2.08 -19.38
C VAL A 550 30.80 -1.78 -20.13
N ASP A 551 31.76 -2.71 -20.10
CA ASP A 551 33.16 -2.43 -20.50
C ASP A 551 33.42 -2.47 -22.01
N GLY A 552 32.40 -2.73 -22.84
CA GLY A 552 32.42 -2.43 -24.28
C GLY A 552 33.41 -3.22 -25.14
N ASN A 553 33.82 -4.42 -24.72
CA ASN A 553 34.66 -5.31 -25.53
C ASN A 553 33.82 -6.02 -26.60
N GLU A 554 34.35 -6.27 -27.81
CA GLU A 554 33.55 -6.80 -28.94
C GLU A 554 33.14 -8.29 -28.81
N ASP A 555 33.65 -8.98 -27.78
CA ASP A 555 33.28 -10.35 -27.41
C ASP A 555 32.78 -10.35 -25.95
N ASP A 556 31.47 -10.14 -25.78
CA ASP A 556 30.76 -9.91 -24.51
C ASP A 556 30.82 -11.08 -23.50
N SER A 557 31.69 -12.08 -23.69
CA SER A 557 31.97 -13.13 -22.69
C SER A 557 33.46 -13.28 -22.35
N LEU A 558 34.35 -12.53 -22.99
CA LEU A 558 35.78 -12.58 -22.73
C LEU A 558 36.18 -11.51 -21.72
N CYS A 559 36.70 -11.94 -20.56
CA CYS A 559 37.55 -11.06 -19.79
C CYS A 559 39.00 -11.14 -20.31
N ASP A 560 39.39 -10.10 -21.03
CA ASP A 560 40.76 -9.88 -21.51
C ASP A 560 41.59 -9.28 -20.36
N GLY A 561 42.32 -10.14 -19.61
CA GLY A 561 43.14 -9.77 -18.45
C GLY A 561 42.75 -10.44 -17.11
N CYS A 562 41.56 -11.02 -16.99
CA CYS A 562 41.18 -11.81 -15.81
C CYS A 562 41.77 -13.21 -15.94
N ILE A 563 42.95 -13.38 -15.36
CA ILE A 563 43.47 -14.71 -15.07
C ILE A 563 42.72 -15.18 -13.82
N ILE A 564 41.91 -16.25 -13.91
CA ILE A 564 41.44 -16.95 -12.70
C ILE A 564 42.69 -17.38 -11.94
N PHE A 565 43.45 -18.34 -12.48
CA PHE A 565 44.74 -18.80 -11.97
C PHE A 565 45.59 -19.44 -13.07
N GLU A 566 46.92 -19.45 -12.91
CA GLU A 566 47.82 -20.26 -13.72
C GLU A 566 47.61 -21.77 -13.49
N GLU A 567 47.20 -22.14 -12.27
CA GLU A 567 46.89 -23.51 -11.83
C GLU A 567 45.75 -23.53 -10.78
N THR A 568 45.12 -24.68 -10.57
CA THR A 568 44.04 -24.82 -9.56
C THR A 568 44.55 -24.42 -8.16
N LEU A 569 43.83 -23.52 -7.47
CA LEU A 569 44.10 -23.28 -6.06
C LEU A 569 43.60 -24.47 -5.23
N ASP A 570 44.53 -25.13 -4.54
CA ASP A 570 44.30 -26.41 -3.88
C ASP A 570 43.72 -26.29 -2.45
N GLY A 571 43.56 -25.07 -1.96
CA GLY A 571 43.10 -24.77 -0.61
C GLY A 571 44.18 -24.22 0.33
N SER A 572 45.47 -24.33 -0.02
CA SER A 572 46.58 -24.08 0.90
C SER A 572 46.77 -22.60 1.30
N GLN A 573 46.42 -21.67 0.42
CA GLN A 573 46.57 -20.21 0.60
C GLN A 573 45.23 -19.46 0.59
N THR A 574 44.13 -20.20 0.47
CA THR A 574 42.77 -19.65 0.30
C THR A 574 41.99 -19.69 1.60
N LEU A 575 41.16 -18.67 1.80
CA LEU A 575 40.12 -18.73 2.82
C LEU A 575 38.97 -19.63 2.31
N PRO A 576 38.17 -20.24 3.22
CA PRO A 576 36.95 -20.90 2.81
C PRO A 576 36.05 -19.92 2.05
N TRP A 577 35.33 -20.44 1.07
CA TRP A 577 34.30 -19.68 0.38
C TRP A 577 33.27 -19.18 1.40
N VAL A 578 32.70 -18.01 1.13
CA VAL A 578 31.81 -17.30 2.04
C VAL A 578 30.52 -16.91 1.34
N LEU A 579 29.42 -16.88 2.08
CA LEU A 579 28.14 -16.36 1.65
C LEU A 579 27.80 -15.09 2.43
N GLY A 580 27.23 -14.12 1.73
CA GLY A 580 26.63 -12.94 2.34
C GLY A 580 27.62 -11.87 2.84
N GLN A 581 28.90 -11.95 2.48
CA GLN A 581 29.93 -10.95 2.83
C GLN A 581 31.14 -11.02 1.88
N ASP A 582 31.96 -9.97 1.89
CA ASP A 582 33.29 -9.88 1.28
C ASP A 582 34.38 -9.79 2.37
N TRP A 583 35.53 -10.46 2.18
CA TRP A 583 36.68 -10.32 3.07
C TRP A 583 37.54 -9.14 2.62
N ASP A 584 37.60 -8.11 3.46
CA ASP A 584 38.44 -6.94 3.28
C ASP A 584 39.68 -6.98 4.19
N GLN A 585 40.71 -6.23 3.81
CA GLN A 585 41.90 -6.10 4.64
C GLN A 585 41.67 -5.13 5.82
N GLY A 586 41.72 -5.66 7.04
CA GLY A 586 41.66 -4.90 8.28
C GLY A 586 43.01 -4.72 8.95
N SER A 587 43.09 -3.80 9.91
CA SER A 587 44.34 -3.52 10.66
C SER A 587 44.90 -4.70 11.50
N GLN A 588 44.13 -5.77 11.65
CA GLN A 588 44.48 -6.97 12.41
C GLN A 588 44.22 -8.26 11.60
N GLY A 589 44.16 -8.15 10.27
CA GLY A 589 43.84 -9.24 9.35
C GLY A 589 42.47 -9.10 8.69
N PRO A 590 41.96 -10.17 8.04
CA PRO A 590 40.71 -10.16 7.29
C PRO A 590 39.53 -9.73 8.17
N ILE A 591 38.72 -8.79 7.67
CA ILE A 591 37.48 -8.35 8.29
C ILE A 591 36.30 -8.56 7.32
N PRO A 592 35.13 -8.99 7.84
CA PRO A 592 33.96 -9.14 6.99
C PRO A 592 33.36 -7.78 6.65
N SER A 593 32.94 -7.62 5.40
CA SER A 593 32.42 -6.39 4.80
C SER A 593 31.34 -6.70 3.75
N ASP A 594 30.73 -5.67 3.15
CA ASP A 594 29.75 -5.80 2.06
C ASP A 594 28.66 -6.85 2.30
N PHE A 595 28.03 -6.75 3.47
CA PHE A 595 27.04 -7.71 3.93
C PHE A 595 25.78 -7.72 3.06
N PHE A 596 25.36 -8.92 2.65
CA PHE A 596 24.15 -9.11 1.87
C PHE A 596 22.89 -8.98 2.72
N HIS A 597 21.88 -8.27 2.21
CA HIS A 597 20.54 -8.27 2.77
C HIS A 597 19.58 -9.05 1.87
N GLY A 598 19.23 -10.27 2.27
CA GLY A 598 18.34 -11.13 1.50
C GLY A 598 18.45 -12.59 1.87
N SER A 599 18.12 -13.47 0.93
CA SER A 599 18.18 -14.91 1.15
C SER A 599 18.88 -15.68 0.03
N LEU A 600 19.65 -16.71 0.40
CA LEU A 600 20.33 -17.61 -0.53
C LEU A 600 19.86 -19.06 -0.34
N ASN A 601 19.80 -19.82 -1.43
CA ASN A 601 19.38 -21.23 -1.44
C ASN A 601 20.10 -22.04 -2.54
N ASP A 602 20.25 -23.35 -2.33
CA ASP A 602 20.83 -24.31 -3.30
C ASP A 602 22.14 -23.80 -3.94
N VAL A 603 23.14 -23.48 -3.10
CA VAL A 603 24.47 -23.03 -3.52
C VAL A 603 25.31 -24.22 -3.96
N ARG A 604 25.89 -24.15 -5.15
CA ARG A 604 26.69 -25.25 -5.72
C ARG A 604 27.94 -24.71 -6.40
N ILE A 605 28.99 -25.52 -6.34
CA ILE A 605 30.25 -25.28 -7.04
C ILE A 605 30.55 -26.52 -7.89
N TRP A 606 30.81 -26.27 -9.17
CA TRP A 606 31.24 -27.26 -10.15
C TRP A 606 32.68 -26.97 -10.56
N GLU A 607 33.52 -27.99 -10.74
CA GLU A 607 34.88 -27.88 -11.32
C GLU A 607 34.89 -27.92 -12.85
N THR A 608 33.72 -27.74 -13.46
CA THR A 608 33.52 -27.70 -14.91
C THR A 608 32.78 -26.43 -15.30
N ALA A 609 33.03 -25.98 -16.54
CA ALA A 609 32.28 -24.90 -17.15
C ALA A 609 30.99 -25.48 -17.76
N LEU A 610 29.85 -25.32 -17.06
CA LEU A 610 28.57 -25.87 -17.50
C LEU A 610 28.01 -25.12 -18.71
N GLY A 611 27.33 -25.85 -19.59
CA GLY A 611 26.56 -25.28 -20.69
C GLY A 611 25.20 -24.73 -20.23
N GLN A 612 24.59 -23.88 -21.06
CA GLN A 612 23.27 -23.29 -20.78
C GLN A 612 22.18 -24.34 -20.51
N ASP A 613 22.14 -25.43 -21.27
CA ASP A 613 21.14 -26.51 -21.11
C ASP A 613 21.30 -27.22 -19.75
N GLU A 614 22.53 -27.39 -19.28
CA GLU A 614 22.83 -27.97 -17.97
C GLU A 614 22.38 -27.03 -16.86
N ILE A 615 22.63 -25.73 -17.00
CA ILE A 615 22.18 -24.70 -16.06
C ILE A 615 20.65 -24.67 -16.00
N GLN A 616 19.96 -24.64 -17.15
CA GLN A 616 18.49 -24.68 -17.21
C GLN A 616 17.92 -25.95 -16.58
N ARG A 617 18.61 -27.08 -16.71
CA ARG A 617 18.25 -28.34 -16.07
C ARG A 617 18.45 -28.28 -14.55
N TYR A 618 19.63 -27.86 -14.08
CA TYR A 618 20.01 -27.92 -12.67
C TYR A 618 19.43 -26.76 -11.82
N MET A 619 19.01 -25.66 -12.44
CA MET A 619 18.18 -24.68 -11.72
C MET A 619 16.81 -25.27 -11.35
N GLN A 620 16.26 -26.16 -12.20
CA GLN A 620 14.95 -26.80 -12.01
C GLN A 620 15.03 -28.10 -11.19
N LEU A 621 16.14 -28.83 -11.26
CA LEU A 621 16.34 -30.12 -10.61
C LEU A 621 17.58 -30.12 -9.73
N ARG A 622 17.51 -30.76 -8.56
CA ARG A 622 18.73 -30.97 -7.78
C ARG A 622 19.61 -32.01 -8.50
N PRO A 623 20.89 -31.69 -8.78
CA PRO A 623 21.79 -32.66 -9.39
C PRO A 623 22.02 -33.86 -8.44
N PRO A 624 22.12 -35.09 -8.97
CA PRO A 624 22.63 -36.24 -8.22
C PRO A 624 23.98 -35.92 -7.55
N VAL A 625 24.24 -36.50 -6.37
CA VAL A 625 25.49 -36.26 -5.62
C VAL A 625 26.74 -36.77 -6.33
N ASP A 626 26.59 -37.65 -7.32
CA ASP A 626 27.63 -38.21 -8.18
C ASP A 626 27.69 -37.53 -9.57
N SER A 627 27.03 -36.38 -9.74
CA SER A 627 27.06 -35.62 -11.00
C SER A 627 28.51 -35.26 -11.35
N PRO A 628 28.98 -35.58 -12.58
CA PRO A 628 30.36 -35.27 -12.98
C PRO A 628 30.68 -33.79 -12.82
N GLY A 629 31.78 -33.48 -12.14
CA GLY A 629 32.23 -32.12 -11.90
C GLY A 629 31.54 -31.39 -10.75
N LEU A 630 30.55 -31.96 -10.06
CA LEU A 630 29.96 -31.35 -8.86
C LEU A 630 30.88 -31.56 -7.65
N VAL A 631 31.46 -30.49 -7.12
CA VAL A 631 32.48 -30.56 -6.06
C VAL A 631 31.99 -30.07 -4.70
N ALA A 632 30.92 -29.28 -4.67
CA ALA A 632 30.21 -28.91 -3.45
C ALA A 632 28.75 -28.56 -3.73
N ASN A 633 27.86 -28.88 -2.78
CA ASN A 633 26.41 -28.69 -2.89
C ASN A 633 25.79 -28.44 -1.51
N TRP A 634 25.63 -27.17 -1.15
CA TRP A 634 24.88 -26.75 0.03
C TRP A 634 23.46 -26.39 -0.38
N ARG A 635 22.53 -27.29 -0.06
CA ARG A 635 21.09 -27.01 -0.25
C ARG A 635 20.59 -25.86 0.62
N LEU A 636 21.33 -25.53 1.68
CA LEU A 636 20.96 -24.57 2.72
C LEU A 636 19.63 -24.96 3.37
N GLU A 637 19.58 -26.22 3.79
CA GLU A 637 18.49 -26.80 4.58
C GLU A 637 18.99 -27.10 5.99
N PRO A 638 18.31 -26.60 7.05
CA PRO A 638 18.72 -26.90 8.41
C PRO A 638 18.61 -28.39 8.71
N VAL A 639 19.54 -28.90 9.52
CA VAL A 639 19.32 -30.13 10.30
C VAL A 639 18.44 -29.81 11.52
N THR A 640 18.60 -28.61 12.09
CA THR A 640 17.74 -27.97 13.11
C THR A 640 17.82 -26.44 12.92
N PRO A 641 16.85 -25.63 13.41
CA PRO A 641 16.88 -24.17 13.27
C PRO A 641 18.14 -23.51 13.88
N ASP A 642 18.68 -24.11 14.94
CA ASP A 642 19.88 -23.62 15.60
C ASP A 642 21.16 -24.29 15.09
N SER A 643 21.08 -25.22 14.13
CA SER A 643 22.25 -25.91 13.58
C SER A 643 23.28 -24.88 13.11
N PRO A 644 24.47 -24.79 13.73
CA PRO A 644 25.51 -23.89 13.25
C PRO A 644 26.14 -24.43 11.97
N VAL A 645 25.84 -25.68 11.57
CA VAL A 645 26.46 -26.39 10.46
C VAL A 645 25.61 -26.28 9.20
N LEU A 646 26.27 -25.95 8.09
CA LEU A 646 25.73 -26.02 6.73
C LEU A 646 26.25 -27.29 6.06
N VAL A 647 25.37 -28.24 5.78
CA VAL A 647 25.79 -29.55 5.26
C VAL A 647 26.09 -29.47 3.76
N ASP A 648 27.31 -29.85 3.37
CA ASP A 648 27.64 -30.16 1.98
C ASP A 648 27.15 -31.59 1.66
N ARG A 649 26.39 -31.75 0.58
CA ARG A 649 25.90 -33.06 0.12
C ARG A 649 26.95 -33.86 -0.66
N ILE A 650 28.08 -33.27 -1.02
CA ILE A 650 29.16 -33.93 -1.76
C ILE A 650 30.23 -34.46 -0.81
N ASN A 651 30.74 -33.60 0.07
CA ASN A 651 31.79 -33.98 0.99
C ASN A 651 31.63 -33.27 2.33
N THR A 652 31.40 -34.04 3.39
CA THR A 652 31.21 -33.48 4.76
C THR A 652 32.43 -32.73 5.29
N ALA A 653 33.62 -32.88 4.70
CA ALA A 653 34.78 -32.06 5.02
C ALA A 653 34.60 -30.58 4.59
N ASN A 654 33.71 -30.32 3.64
CA ASN A 654 33.30 -28.98 3.22
C ASN A 654 32.03 -28.51 3.95
N ASN A 655 31.71 -29.08 5.11
CA ASN A 655 30.58 -28.55 5.88
C ASN A 655 30.90 -27.12 6.32
N GLY A 656 29.97 -26.21 6.03
CA GLY A 656 30.08 -24.81 6.37
C GLY A 656 29.61 -24.50 7.78
N THR A 657 29.81 -23.26 8.20
CA THR A 657 29.27 -22.73 9.46
C THR A 657 28.59 -21.38 9.30
N ARG A 658 27.51 -21.18 10.05
CA ARG A 658 26.81 -19.90 10.19
C ARG A 658 27.56 -18.95 11.11
N LYS A 659 27.55 -17.65 10.79
CA LYS A 659 28.20 -16.58 11.55
C LYS A 659 27.24 -15.39 11.70
N GLY A 660 27.42 -14.60 12.76
CA GLY A 660 26.42 -13.60 13.15
C GLY A 660 25.14 -14.26 13.67
N HIS A 661 23.98 -13.71 13.31
CA HIS A 661 22.65 -14.23 13.66
C HIS A 661 21.92 -14.78 12.43
N VAL A 662 22.67 -15.20 11.40
CA VAL A 662 22.13 -15.67 10.11
C VAL A 662 21.09 -16.77 10.35
N GLY A 663 19.86 -16.50 9.91
CA GLY A 663 18.69 -17.30 10.26
C GLY A 663 18.28 -18.26 9.14
N TRP A 664 17.36 -19.17 9.45
CA TRP A 664 16.65 -19.95 8.43
C TRP A 664 15.31 -19.28 8.13
N GLY A 665 14.90 -19.30 6.86
CA GLY A 665 13.58 -18.83 6.45
C GLY A 665 13.04 -19.59 5.24
N GLU A 666 11.77 -19.36 4.91
CA GLU A 666 11.17 -19.82 3.67
C GLU A 666 11.78 -19.05 2.49
N PRO A 667 12.24 -19.72 1.41
CA PRO A 667 12.55 -19.04 0.17
C PRO A 667 11.24 -18.56 -0.47
N VAL A 668 11.31 -17.45 -1.20
CA VAL A 668 10.23 -17.08 -2.13
C VAL A 668 10.03 -18.23 -3.11
N THR A 669 8.79 -18.67 -3.31
CA THR A 669 8.46 -19.90 -4.06
C THR A 669 9.21 -20.02 -5.39
N ARG A 670 9.75 -21.21 -5.67
CA ARG A 670 10.67 -21.53 -6.79
C ARG A 670 10.15 -21.23 -8.21
N PHE A 671 8.85 -20.96 -8.38
CA PHE A 671 8.24 -20.60 -9.66
C PHE A 671 7.10 -19.59 -9.51
N GLY A 672 7.00 -18.67 -10.47
CA GLY A 672 5.87 -17.75 -10.64
C GLY A 672 4.55 -18.51 -10.89
N SER A 673 3.49 -18.03 -10.22
CA SER A 673 2.09 -18.47 -10.30
C SER A 673 1.87 -19.99 -10.33
N ALA A 674 1.55 -20.56 -9.16
CA ALA A 674 0.90 -21.85 -9.06
C ALA A 674 -0.58 -21.73 -9.47
N LEU A 675 -1.09 -22.71 -10.22
CA LEU A 675 -2.53 -22.95 -10.26
C LEU A 675 -2.94 -23.46 -8.87
N VAL A 676 -3.65 -22.63 -8.12
CA VAL A 676 -4.22 -23.02 -6.83
C VAL A 676 -5.55 -23.70 -7.13
N PHE A 677 -5.59 -25.01 -6.96
CA PHE A 677 -6.83 -25.77 -7.00
C PHE A 677 -7.44 -25.71 -5.60
N ASP A 678 -8.63 -25.13 -5.49
CA ASP A 678 -9.30 -24.88 -4.20
C ASP A 678 -9.93 -26.14 -3.57
N GLY A 679 -9.88 -27.28 -4.28
CA GLY A 679 -10.47 -28.54 -3.86
C GLY A 679 -12.01 -28.58 -3.91
N LEU A 680 -12.65 -27.51 -4.40
CA LEU A 680 -14.12 -27.36 -4.47
C LEU A 680 -14.65 -27.48 -5.90
N SER A 681 -13.96 -26.95 -6.91
CA SER A 681 -14.53 -26.89 -8.27
C SER A 681 -13.57 -26.91 -9.46
N ASP A 682 -12.26 -26.91 -9.22
CA ASP A 682 -11.28 -26.71 -10.29
C ASP A 682 -10.94 -28.00 -11.06
N LEU A 683 -11.11 -27.99 -12.39
CA LEU A 683 -10.84 -29.11 -13.31
C LEU A 683 -9.99 -28.63 -14.50
N LEU A 684 -8.89 -29.34 -14.77
CA LEU A 684 -8.03 -29.10 -15.93
C LEU A 684 -8.33 -30.13 -17.02
N PHE A 685 -8.75 -29.66 -18.21
CA PHE A 685 -8.88 -30.53 -19.38
C PHE A 685 -7.61 -30.51 -20.22
N TYR A 686 -6.87 -31.61 -20.19
CA TYR A 686 -5.75 -31.85 -21.11
C TYR A 686 -6.27 -32.51 -22.40
N THR A 687 -6.10 -31.84 -23.54
CA THR A 687 -6.27 -32.47 -24.85
C THR A 687 -4.87 -32.77 -25.41
N PRO A 688 -4.44 -34.04 -25.46
CA PRO A 688 -3.14 -34.36 -26.02
C PRO A 688 -3.06 -33.90 -27.48
N PRO A 689 -1.92 -33.36 -27.94
CA PRO A 689 -1.70 -33.10 -29.35
C PRO A 689 -1.90 -34.40 -30.13
N GLN A 690 -2.73 -34.38 -31.17
CA GLN A 690 -2.69 -35.42 -32.20
C GLN A 690 -1.31 -35.31 -32.86
N GLU A 691 -0.41 -36.25 -32.60
CA GLU A 691 0.83 -36.32 -33.36
C GLU A 691 0.48 -36.45 -34.86
N PRO A 692 1.19 -35.74 -35.75
CA PRO A 692 1.11 -36.04 -37.16
C PRO A 692 1.69 -37.43 -37.37
N LEU A 693 0.92 -38.32 -37.99
CA LEU A 693 1.39 -39.61 -38.49
C LEU A 693 2.68 -39.40 -39.31
N ALA A 694 3.82 -39.77 -38.74
CA ALA A 694 5.02 -39.95 -39.52
C ALA A 694 4.80 -41.16 -40.44
N GLU A 695 4.69 -40.92 -41.75
CA GLU A 695 4.78 -41.95 -42.77
C GLU A 695 6.15 -42.64 -42.65
N ASN A 696 6.19 -43.79 -41.98
CA ASN A 696 7.34 -44.65 -41.97
C ASN A 696 7.33 -45.48 -43.27
N ASN A 697 8.00 -44.97 -44.31
CA ASN A 697 8.35 -45.72 -45.51
C ASN A 697 9.68 -46.45 -45.28
N GLY A 698 9.64 -47.77 -45.05
CA GLY A 698 10.70 -48.80 -45.27
C GLY A 698 12.08 -48.56 -44.62
N GLU A 699 12.73 -49.50 -43.95
CA GLU A 699 12.95 -50.91 -44.25
C GLU A 699 13.57 -51.57 -42.99
N THR A 700 13.15 -52.81 -42.72
CA THR A 700 13.87 -53.96 -42.11
C THR A 700 15.16 -53.72 -41.29
N ALA A 701 15.32 -54.31 -40.10
CA ALA A 701 15.50 -55.76 -39.97
C ALA A 701 15.13 -56.31 -38.59
N VAL A 702 14.55 -57.51 -38.63
CA VAL A 702 14.35 -58.45 -37.53
C VAL A 702 15.65 -59.23 -37.33
N GLU A 703 16.10 -59.40 -36.09
CA GLU A 703 16.67 -60.68 -35.66
C GLU A 703 16.45 -60.88 -34.15
N GLU A 704 15.70 -61.92 -33.85
CA GLU A 704 15.51 -62.55 -32.54
C GLU A 704 16.84 -63.00 -31.96
N LEU A 705 17.02 -62.86 -30.64
CA LEU A 705 17.80 -63.82 -29.87
C LEU A 705 17.05 -64.18 -28.59
N ASP A 706 16.55 -65.41 -28.61
CA ASP A 706 16.07 -66.23 -27.52
C ASP A 706 17.13 -66.47 -26.42
N ASP A 707 16.59 -66.60 -25.21
CA ASP A 707 16.95 -67.51 -24.12
C ASP A 707 18.30 -67.49 -23.36
N ALA A 708 18.07 -67.54 -22.04
CA ALA A 708 18.74 -68.34 -20.99
C ALA A 708 19.97 -67.75 -20.27
N ALA A 709 19.77 -67.37 -19.00
CA ALA A 709 20.11 -68.21 -17.83
C ALA A 709 19.54 -67.60 -16.53
#